data_AF-A0A2G7M0Q1-F1
#
_entry.id   AF-A0A2G7M0Q1-F1
#
_cell.length_a   1.000
_cell.length_b   1.000
_cell.length_c   1.000
_cell.angle_alpha   90.00
_cell.angle_beta   90.00
_cell.angle_gamma   90.00
#
_symmetry.space_group_name_H-M   'P 1'
#
loop_
_entity.id
_entity.type
_entity.pdbx_description
1 polymer ?
#
loop_
_entity_poly.entity_id
_entity_poly.type
_entity_poly.pdbx_seq_one_letter_code
_entity_poly.pdbx_strand_id
1 'polypeptide(L)'
;MNKRQRIYTVLASGAAVILLTAGLLYINNRGVPAVEATAYLEATTEAMPTETESLQFLTDSSEGVPGMQLVVEDQGLALYYNEETTEIAVRDGASGQIWYSNPNERNQDGLASAYEKEVLSSQLNVSFRDAIGTLENFPNFSSSISNKQFVAANVDQGIRVTYTLGDTSLGIDALPKLISKQRLEEKVLSKLDATVARYTSARYYPTKNNPDVLERLDGQISKQLVLNKMLDAFEKAGYTADDLAFDNEQNGVEGGGSSDKPSFVIPVEYRLDQGSLVVTVPLSQVKESGQYRIRNIDLLAYFGAADTKGEGYMFVPDGSGSLIHLNNGKVKEEQYVQRVYGADPNDNSLSRPQVSESVHMPVFGLKNGEHAWFAVIEKGDGMASISADIGGRQNSYNHVYGTFSLRGEDELEMYTSQKMQEIQLLSEEPFRGDIQVRYHFLNGKDASYSGMARLYQQQLVEQNVLKPLEDVSALPFYVDVLGAVDKKASFLGVPYRTTLAMTTYEQAAEMATKLQQEGVNRVQMRYQGWFGGGFSHHTPTQVKLDSEVGSRSELQDLSEQLKQSGGALFPDVAFQRIYHDDWNFAPSSDAARFVTKETAELYPYSPALNRMDQSKDSYYLLSAAKLPYVVSEFARKINKLELSALSLRDLGQVLSSDYRDSRVIHRETAKNIVKEQLGKLQQEYPNLMLSSANAYAWGYTQHIVNAPSGSSRFNITDEEVPFYEMVIHGYMDYAASAMNTSGDQDLRKQLLRSLELGSAPQFQWTYEPSSKLKLTNYDSAYATDYAYWVDEAAALYKEANEVLSHLRNQPITEHERVQDGVVRVTYSGGATILVNYTADPVTINGITVGGADYAVEGVNR
;
A
#
# COMPACT_ATOMS: atom_id res chain seq x y z
N MET A 1 -54.07 25.63 -39.15
CA MET A 1 -53.84 25.38 -37.71
C MET A 1 -54.39 26.53 -36.90
N ASN A 2 -55.33 26.27 -35.99
CA ASN A 2 -55.90 27.29 -35.11
C ASN A 2 -54.91 27.66 -33.99
N LYS A 3 -55.02 28.85 -33.36
CA LYS A 3 -54.01 29.40 -32.40
C LYS A 3 -53.66 28.41 -31.27
N ARG A 4 -54.65 27.63 -30.79
CA ARG A 4 -54.44 26.56 -29.81
C ARG A 4 -53.56 25.41 -30.35
N GLN A 5 -53.76 24.97 -31.59
CA GLN A 5 -52.93 23.90 -32.18
C GLN A 5 -51.46 24.32 -32.31
N ARG A 6 -51.16 25.58 -32.65
CA ARG A 6 -49.78 26.10 -32.67
C ARG A 6 -49.12 26.06 -31.29
N ILE A 7 -49.86 26.43 -30.24
CA ILE A 7 -49.36 26.39 -28.85
C ILE A 7 -49.09 24.94 -28.42
N TYR A 8 -50.01 24.01 -28.70
CA TYR A 8 -49.79 22.59 -28.39
C TYR A 8 -48.62 21.99 -29.18
N THR A 9 -48.44 22.33 -30.45
CA THR A 9 -47.27 21.88 -31.23
C THR A 9 -45.96 22.44 -30.66
N VAL A 10 -45.90 23.72 -30.30
CA VAL A 10 -44.69 24.32 -29.71
C VAL A 10 -44.37 23.71 -28.34
N LEU A 11 -45.37 23.48 -27.49
CA LEU A 11 -45.19 22.81 -26.19
C LEU A 11 -44.78 21.35 -26.35
N ALA A 12 -45.36 20.61 -27.30
CA ALA A 12 -44.99 19.22 -27.59
C ALA A 12 -43.58 19.10 -28.17
N SER A 13 -43.20 20.00 -29.09
CA SER A 13 -41.83 20.07 -29.62
C SER A 13 -40.83 20.48 -28.54
N GLY A 14 -41.18 21.44 -27.67
CA GLY A 14 -40.35 21.82 -26.52
C GLY A 14 -40.15 20.67 -25.54
N ALA A 15 -41.22 19.93 -25.21
CA ALA A 15 -41.15 18.74 -24.36
C ALA A 15 -40.33 17.62 -25.01
N ALA A 16 -40.46 17.40 -26.32
CA ALA A 16 -39.67 16.42 -27.04
C ALA A 16 -38.17 16.77 -27.05
N VAL A 17 -37.82 18.05 -27.26
CA VAL A 17 -36.43 18.52 -27.16
C VAL A 17 -35.90 18.35 -25.75
N ILE A 18 -36.67 18.69 -24.71
CA ILE A 18 -36.28 18.49 -23.31
C ILE A 18 -36.09 17.00 -22.97
N LEU A 19 -36.97 16.11 -23.45
CA LEU A 19 -36.84 14.67 -23.24
C LEU A 19 -35.64 14.09 -23.99
N LEU A 20 -35.35 14.59 -25.20
CA LEU A 20 -34.18 14.20 -25.97
C LEU A 20 -32.89 14.72 -25.32
N THR A 21 -32.84 15.96 -24.85
CA THR A 21 -31.67 16.50 -24.15
C THR A 21 -31.48 15.85 -22.79
N ALA A 22 -32.54 15.62 -22.02
CA ALA A 22 -32.49 14.86 -20.77
C ALA A 22 -32.06 13.41 -21.00
N GLY A 23 -32.55 12.78 -22.08
CA GLY A 23 -32.15 11.44 -22.49
C GLY A 23 -30.66 11.38 -22.87
N LEU A 24 -30.17 12.34 -23.66
CA LEU A 24 -28.76 12.47 -24.02
C LEU A 24 -27.87 12.74 -22.79
N LEU A 25 -28.30 13.63 -21.89
CA LEU A 25 -27.60 13.90 -20.63
C LEU A 25 -27.57 12.67 -19.72
N TYR A 26 -28.66 11.90 -19.66
CA TYR A 26 -28.73 10.65 -18.90
C TYR A 26 -27.80 9.59 -19.50
N ILE A 27 -27.80 9.41 -20.83
CA ILE A 27 -26.95 8.45 -21.52
C ILE A 27 -25.47 8.82 -21.32
N ASN A 28 -25.11 10.09 -21.52
CA ASN A 28 -23.72 10.54 -21.41
C ASN A 28 -23.19 10.51 -19.96
N ASN A 29 -24.06 10.59 -18.94
CA ASN A 29 -23.64 10.58 -17.53
C ASN A 29 -23.87 9.25 -16.81
N ARG A 30 -24.45 8.23 -17.47
CA ARG A 30 -24.71 6.93 -16.84
C ARG A 30 -23.41 6.22 -16.45
N GLY A 31 -22.36 6.43 -17.25
CA GLY A 31 -21.10 5.72 -17.14
C GLY A 31 -21.23 4.21 -17.37
N VAL A 32 -20.14 3.49 -17.16
CA VAL A 32 -20.05 2.04 -17.37
C VAL A 32 -20.47 1.24 -16.12
N PRO A 33 -20.80 -0.05 -16.22
CA PRO A 33 -21.13 -0.88 -15.06
C PRO A 33 -20.01 -0.91 -14.02
N ALA A 34 -20.39 -0.95 -12.74
CA ALA A 34 -19.48 -1.10 -11.61
C ALA A 34 -19.72 -2.46 -10.93
N VAL A 35 -18.67 -3.04 -10.36
CA VAL A 35 -18.78 -4.17 -9.44
C VAL A 35 -19.05 -3.70 -8.02
N GLU A 36 -19.60 -4.61 -7.20
CA GLU A 36 -19.83 -4.37 -5.78
C GLU A 36 -18.52 -4.55 -4.99
N ALA A 37 -18.17 -3.56 -4.16
CA ALA A 37 -16.94 -3.55 -3.37
C ALA A 37 -16.84 -4.76 -2.42
N THR A 38 -17.99 -5.15 -1.86
CA THR A 38 -18.09 -6.24 -0.87
C THR A 38 -17.72 -7.61 -1.43
N ALA A 39 -17.76 -7.79 -2.75
CA ALA A 39 -17.32 -9.03 -3.39
C ALA A 39 -15.79 -9.24 -3.33
N TYR A 40 -15.04 -8.19 -2.96
CA TYR A 40 -13.58 -8.18 -2.92
C TYR A 40 -13.01 -7.93 -1.51
N LEU A 41 -13.86 -8.02 -0.47
CA LEU A 41 -13.46 -7.91 0.93
C LEU A 41 -13.13 -9.29 1.49
N GLU A 42 -11.87 -9.47 1.89
CA GLU A 42 -11.43 -10.64 2.65
C GLU A 42 -11.52 -10.33 4.14
N ALA A 43 -12.56 -10.85 4.80
CA ALA A 43 -12.82 -10.61 6.22
C ALA A 43 -12.97 -11.94 6.97
N THR A 44 -12.39 -12.01 8.17
CA THR A 44 -12.57 -13.15 9.08
C THR A 44 -14.03 -13.23 9.49
N THR A 45 -14.64 -14.39 9.22
CA THR A 45 -16.04 -14.71 9.58
C THR A 45 -16.15 -15.54 10.86
N GLU A 46 -15.03 -15.95 11.45
CA GLU A 46 -15.01 -16.66 12.73
C GLU A 46 -15.69 -15.80 13.81
N ALA A 47 -16.70 -16.38 14.45
CA ALA A 47 -17.43 -15.73 15.53
C ALA A 47 -16.49 -15.38 16.68
N MET A 48 -16.80 -14.30 17.39
CA MET A 48 -16.07 -13.96 18.62
C MET A 48 -16.16 -15.15 19.58
N PRO A 49 -15.01 -15.66 20.10
CA PRO A 49 -15.02 -16.63 21.18
C PRO A 49 -15.89 -16.09 22.32
N THR A 50 -16.80 -16.91 22.83
CA THR A 50 -17.71 -16.52 23.92
C THR A 50 -16.90 -16.28 25.19
N GLU A 51 -17.22 -15.23 25.96
CA GLU A 51 -16.54 -14.81 27.22
C GLU A 51 -16.50 -15.90 28.33
N THR A 52 -17.06 -17.09 28.10
CA THR A 52 -17.26 -18.14 29.10
C THR A 52 -16.21 -19.25 29.07
N GLU A 53 -15.30 -19.27 28.10
CA GLU A 53 -14.19 -20.25 28.08
C GLU A 53 -12.97 -19.70 28.82
N SER A 54 -12.58 -20.33 29.94
CA SER A 54 -11.38 -19.97 30.69
C SER A 54 -10.13 -20.26 29.85
N LEU A 55 -9.22 -19.28 29.76
CA LEU A 55 -7.93 -19.41 29.09
C LEU A 55 -7.15 -20.63 29.64
N GLN A 56 -6.71 -21.51 28.75
CA GLN A 56 -5.96 -22.71 29.06
C GLN A 56 -4.51 -22.53 28.61
N PHE A 57 -3.59 -22.94 29.48
CA PHE A 57 -2.15 -22.96 29.23
C PHE A 57 -1.64 -24.39 29.13
N LEU A 58 -0.63 -24.58 28.30
CA LEU A 58 0.07 -25.85 28.22
C LEU A 58 1.05 -25.99 29.38
N THR A 59 1.42 -27.24 29.69
CA THR A 59 2.50 -27.50 30.65
C THR A 59 3.83 -27.15 30.00
N ASP A 60 4.55 -26.19 30.57
CA ASP A 60 5.88 -25.83 30.11
C ASP A 60 6.92 -26.83 30.62
N SER A 61 7.60 -27.51 29.69
CA SER A 61 8.67 -28.47 29.99
C SER A 61 10.09 -27.89 29.87
N SER A 62 10.18 -26.58 29.62
CA SER A 62 11.43 -25.85 29.42
C SER A 62 11.77 -24.94 30.62
N GLU A 63 12.82 -24.10 30.50
CA GLU A 63 13.13 -23.05 31.49
C GLU A 63 12.07 -21.93 31.51
N GLY A 64 11.16 -21.91 30.52
CA GLY A 64 10.05 -20.97 30.38
C GLY A 64 10.45 -19.52 30.12
N VAL A 65 9.45 -18.64 30.10
CA VAL A 65 9.64 -17.19 29.99
C VAL A 65 9.17 -16.54 31.30
N PRO A 66 10.03 -15.79 32.01
CA PRO A 66 9.67 -15.21 33.31
C PRO A 66 8.38 -14.38 33.28
N GLY A 67 7.43 -14.72 34.16
CA GLY A 67 6.15 -14.00 34.27
C GLY A 67 5.14 -14.29 33.16
N MET A 68 5.42 -15.24 32.27
CA MET A 68 4.52 -15.63 31.18
C MET A 68 4.15 -17.12 31.27
N GLN A 69 3.07 -17.51 30.59
CA GLN A 69 2.58 -18.88 30.53
C GLN A 69 2.56 -19.37 29.08
N LEU A 70 2.87 -20.66 28.87
CA LEU A 70 2.91 -21.27 27.55
C LEU A 70 1.50 -21.45 26.98
N VAL A 71 1.24 -20.89 25.81
CA VAL A 71 -0.06 -20.95 25.11
C VAL A 71 -0.09 -22.09 24.11
N VAL A 72 0.92 -22.16 23.24
CA VAL A 72 0.99 -23.12 22.13
C VAL A 72 2.44 -23.34 21.68
N GLU A 73 2.71 -24.50 21.10
CA GLU A 73 3.97 -24.82 20.43
C GLU A 73 3.69 -25.29 18.99
N ASP A 74 4.50 -24.86 18.03
CA ASP A 74 4.45 -25.30 16.63
C ASP A 74 5.86 -25.32 16.03
N GLN A 75 6.23 -26.42 15.38
CA GLN A 75 7.51 -26.60 14.66
C GLN A 75 8.77 -26.07 15.39
N GLY A 76 8.83 -26.21 16.72
CA GLY A 76 9.96 -25.77 17.54
C GLY A 76 9.88 -24.32 18.01
N LEU A 77 8.84 -23.57 17.64
CA LEU A 77 8.47 -22.31 18.27
C LEU A 77 7.51 -22.54 19.44
N ALA A 78 7.63 -21.70 20.46
CA ALA A 78 6.73 -21.68 21.61
C ALA A 78 6.21 -20.25 21.85
N LEU A 79 4.88 -20.08 21.89
CA LEU A 79 4.20 -18.81 22.15
C LEU A 79 3.82 -18.72 23.62
N TYR A 80 4.26 -17.65 24.26
CA TYR A 80 4.02 -17.32 25.66
C TYR A 80 3.14 -16.09 25.78
N TYR A 81 2.35 -16.00 26.85
CA TYR A 81 1.46 -14.88 27.13
C TYR A 81 1.53 -14.46 28.61
N ASN A 82 1.49 -13.15 28.85
CA ASN A 82 1.39 -12.57 30.18
C ASN A 82 -0.06 -12.12 30.46
N GLU A 83 -0.70 -12.72 31.46
CA GLU A 83 -2.10 -12.42 31.79
C GLU A 83 -2.33 -11.02 32.38
N GLU A 84 -1.30 -10.39 32.95
CA GLU A 84 -1.41 -9.06 33.57
C GLU A 84 -1.11 -7.93 32.60
N THR A 85 -0.15 -8.13 31.69
CA THR A 85 0.35 -7.10 30.78
C THR A 85 -0.05 -7.31 29.33
N THR A 86 -0.70 -8.45 29.03
CA THR A 86 -1.09 -8.91 27.69
C THR A 86 0.06 -9.03 26.68
N GLU A 87 1.31 -8.99 27.16
CA GLU A 87 2.50 -9.21 26.36
C GLU A 87 2.55 -10.65 25.85
N ILE A 88 3.09 -10.80 24.64
CA ILE A 88 3.47 -12.12 24.12
C ILE A 88 4.99 -12.23 24.02
N ALA A 89 5.49 -13.46 24.09
CA ALA A 89 6.84 -13.78 23.70
C ALA A 89 6.88 -15.04 22.83
N VAL A 90 7.73 -15.05 21.81
CA VAL A 90 7.98 -16.23 20.99
C VAL A 90 9.39 -16.71 21.27
N ARG A 91 9.52 -17.94 21.76
CA ARG A 91 10.80 -18.59 21.92
C ARG A 91 11.07 -19.50 20.73
N ASP A 92 12.22 -19.30 20.09
CA ASP A 92 12.76 -20.23 19.11
C ASP A 92 13.53 -21.35 19.83
N GLY A 93 13.01 -22.58 19.76
CA GLY A 93 13.61 -23.74 20.39
C GLY A 93 14.96 -24.15 19.79
N ALA A 94 15.27 -23.76 18.56
CA ALA A 94 16.53 -24.10 17.91
C ALA A 94 17.68 -23.21 18.39
N SER A 95 17.47 -21.90 18.52
CA SER A 95 18.48 -20.94 18.97
C SER A 95 18.42 -20.63 20.48
N GLY A 96 17.28 -20.86 21.12
CA GLY A 96 16.97 -20.38 22.47
C GLY A 96 16.60 -18.90 22.53
N GLN A 97 16.63 -18.18 21.40
CA GLN A 97 16.29 -16.76 21.34
C GLN A 97 14.81 -16.53 21.68
N ILE A 98 14.53 -15.48 22.45
CA ILE A 98 13.18 -15.07 22.82
C ILE A 98 12.89 -13.69 22.25
N TRP A 99 11.78 -13.57 21.54
CA TRP A 99 11.30 -12.33 20.93
C TRP A 99 10.06 -11.85 21.67
N TYR A 100 10.10 -10.63 22.20
CA TYR A 100 9.03 -10.06 23.00
C TYR A 100 8.23 -9.04 22.18
N SER A 101 6.91 -8.94 22.40
CA SER A 101 6.10 -7.85 21.82
C SER A 101 6.50 -6.47 22.33
N ASN A 102 7.11 -6.40 23.50
CA ASN A 102 7.46 -5.17 24.21
C ASN A 102 8.86 -5.28 24.80
N PRO A 103 9.66 -4.19 24.86
CA PRO A 103 11.02 -4.29 25.38
C PRO A 103 11.03 -4.55 26.90
N ASN A 104 11.87 -5.47 27.35
CA ASN A 104 11.91 -5.92 28.75
C ASN A 104 12.36 -4.81 29.71
N GLU A 105 13.36 -4.02 29.35
CA GLU A 105 13.96 -3.00 30.22
C GLU A 105 13.33 -1.61 30.04
N ARG A 106 12.20 -1.49 29.33
CA ARG A 106 11.55 -0.20 29.01
C ARG A 106 11.27 0.71 30.23
N ASN A 107 10.97 0.12 31.39
CA ASN A 107 10.74 0.90 32.61
C ASN A 107 12.00 1.60 33.12
N GLN A 108 13.18 1.05 32.83
CA GLN A 108 14.49 1.58 33.19
C GLN A 108 15.02 2.59 32.15
N ASP A 109 14.33 2.76 31.03
CA ASP A 109 14.69 3.73 30.00
C ASP A 109 14.66 5.15 30.58
N GLY A 110 15.82 5.79 30.60
CA GLY A 110 16.00 7.15 31.10
C GLY A 110 15.68 8.23 30.07
N LEU A 111 15.57 7.87 28.79
CA LEU A 111 15.21 8.78 27.70
C LEU A 111 13.69 8.84 27.51
N ALA A 112 13.01 7.70 27.66
CA ALA A 112 11.57 7.60 27.50
C ALA A 112 10.80 8.45 28.52
N SER A 113 9.92 9.34 28.02
CA SER A 113 8.94 10.04 28.84
C SER A 113 7.92 9.07 29.46
N ALA A 114 7.08 9.54 30.41
CA ALA A 114 6.03 8.69 30.98
C ALA A 114 5.07 8.15 29.91
N TYR A 115 4.62 9.03 29.00
CA TYR A 115 3.80 8.64 27.85
C TYR A 115 4.54 7.65 26.93
N GLU A 116 5.82 7.89 26.67
CA GLU A 116 6.61 6.99 25.83
C GLU A 116 6.75 5.60 26.45
N LYS A 117 6.84 5.50 27.79
CA LYS A 117 6.83 4.21 28.48
C LYS A 117 5.48 3.48 28.35
N GLU A 118 4.37 4.20 28.24
CA GLU A 118 3.07 3.61 27.92
C GLU A 118 3.06 3.07 26.48
N VAL A 119 3.62 3.82 25.53
CA VAL A 119 3.79 3.41 24.13
C VAL A 119 4.67 2.15 24.03
N LEU A 120 5.83 2.14 24.69
CA LEU A 120 6.74 0.97 24.76
C LEU A 120 6.08 -0.25 25.42
N SER A 121 5.05 -0.05 26.25
CA SER A 121 4.30 -1.11 26.92
C SER A 121 3.05 -1.56 26.16
N SER A 122 2.78 -0.98 24.99
CA SER A 122 1.57 -1.23 24.20
C SER A 122 1.81 -2.28 23.11
N GLN A 123 0.82 -3.14 22.86
CA GLN A 123 0.83 -4.06 21.70
C GLN A 123 0.23 -3.39 20.45
N LEU A 124 -0.61 -2.37 20.64
CA LEU A 124 -1.13 -1.56 19.56
C LEU A 124 -1.31 -0.11 20.01
N ASN A 125 -1.16 0.82 19.08
CA ASN A 125 -1.49 2.23 19.27
C ASN A 125 -2.57 2.62 18.26
N VAL A 126 -3.61 3.32 18.73
CA VAL A 126 -4.75 3.72 17.90
C VAL A 126 -4.76 5.23 17.78
N SER A 127 -4.57 5.75 16.57
CA SER A 127 -4.86 7.16 16.32
C SER A 127 -6.29 7.30 15.85
N PHE A 128 -7.03 8.27 16.38
CA PHE A 128 -8.42 8.53 16.00
C PHE A 128 -8.71 10.03 15.97
N ARG A 129 -9.80 10.41 15.29
CA ARG A 129 -10.30 11.78 15.27
C ARG A 129 -11.63 11.92 15.98
N ASP A 130 -11.83 13.06 16.63
CA ASP A 130 -13.14 13.51 17.13
C ASP A 130 -13.98 14.16 16.02
N ALA A 131 -15.18 14.64 16.35
CA ALA A 131 -16.08 15.28 15.37
C ALA A 131 -15.56 16.60 14.78
N ILE A 132 -14.62 17.28 15.44
CA ILE A 132 -14.04 18.53 14.96
C ILE A 132 -12.69 18.32 14.27
N GLY A 133 -12.25 17.06 14.15
CA GLY A 133 -11.05 16.64 13.43
C GLY A 133 -9.77 16.60 14.27
N THR A 134 -9.86 16.79 15.59
CA THR A 134 -8.70 16.70 16.50
C THR A 134 -8.14 15.29 16.47
N LEU A 135 -6.83 15.14 16.24
CA LEU A 135 -6.15 13.86 16.28
C LEU A 135 -5.74 13.52 17.72
N GLU A 136 -6.17 12.36 18.20
CA GLU A 136 -5.80 11.79 19.50
C GLU A 136 -5.22 10.38 19.33
N ASN A 137 -4.39 9.95 20.28
CA ASN A 137 -3.71 8.66 20.26
C ASN A 137 -3.98 7.88 21.54
N PHE A 138 -4.38 6.61 21.41
CA PHE A 138 -4.56 5.67 22.50
C PHE A 138 -3.54 4.52 22.41
N PRO A 139 -2.43 4.60 23.17
CA PRO A 139 -1.62 3.43 23.49
C PRO A 139 -2.50 2.43 24.27
N ASN A 140 -2.62 1.20 23.80
CA ASN A 140 -3.53 0.23 24.44
C ASN A 140 -3.13 -0.07 25.90
N PHE A 141 -1.87 0.12 26.28
CA PHE A 141 -1.44 -0.03 27.67
C PHE A 141 -2.18 0.91 28.62
N SER A 142 -2.12 2.22 28.40
CA SER A 142 -2.74 3.19 29.29
C SER A 142 -4.25 3.31 29.09
N SER A 143 -4.74 3.02 27.87
CA SER A 143 -6.16 3.12 27.54
C SER A 143 -6.96 1.84 27.79
N SER A 144 -6.34 0.69 28.10
CA SER A 144 -7.04 -0.59 28.29
C SER A 144 -6.39 -1.48 29.36
N ILE A 145 -5.11 -1.85 29.18
CA ILE A 145 -4.42 -2.86 30.01
C ILE A 145 -4.32 -2.41 31.47
N SER A 146 -3.90 -1.16 31.71
CA SER A 146 -3.77 -0.57 33.05
C SER A 146 -5.07 -0.58 33.85
N ASN A 147 -6.21 -0.57 33.15
CA ASN A 147 -7.56 -0.60 33.69
C ASN A 147 -8.18 -2.01 33.71
N LYS A 148 -7.44 -3.04 33.28
CA LYS A 148 -7.91 -4.43 33.13
C LYS A 148 -9.12 -4.57 32.18
N GLN A 149 -9.18 -3.74 31.15
CA GLN A 149 -10.29 -3.71 30.17
C GLN A 149 -9.99 -4.60 28.96
N PHE A 150 -9.64 -5.86 29.18
CA PHE A 150 -9.35 -6.82 28.12
C PHE A 150 -9.85 -8.22 28.48
N VAL A 151 -10.14 -9.02 27.46
CA VAL A 151 -10.51 -10.43 27.60
C VAL A 151 -9.65 -11.27 26.66
N ALA A 152 -9.03 -12.32 27.20
CA ALA A 152 -8.23 -13.26 26.44
C ALA A 152 -8.92 -14.62 26.34
N ALA A 153 -8.86 -15.25 25.18
CA ALA A 153 -9.42 -16.58 24.93
C ALA A 153 -8.49 -17.37 24.00
N ASN A 154 -8.44 -18.70 24.17
CA ASN A 154 -7.73 -19.56 23.23
C ASN A 154 -8.41 -19.51 21.85
N VAL A 155 -7.59 -19.58 20.80
CA VAL A 155 -8.02 -19.83 19.42
C VAL A 155 -7.18 -20.97 18.85
N ASP A 156 -7.55 -21.48 17.68
CA ASP A 156 -6.74 -22.52 17.04
C ASP A 156 -5.30 -22.01 16.82
N GLN A 157 -4.35 -22.84 17.25
CA GLN A 157 -2.92 -22.55 17.30
C GLN A 157 -2.54 -21.22 17.96
N GLY A 158 -3.30 -20.72 18.95
CA GLY A 158 -2.97 -19.41 19.52
C GLY A 158 -3.90 -18.84 20.58
N ILE A 159 -3.85 -17.51 20.71
CA ILE A 159 -4.65 -16.72 21.65
C ILE A 159 -5.21 -15.49 20.95
N ARG A 160 -6.46 -15.12 21.30
CA ARG A 160 -7.09 -13.86 20.94
C ARG A 160 -7.22 -13.00 22.19
N VAL A 161 -6.80 -11.74 22.10
CA VAL A 161 -7.03 -10.72 23.13
C VAL A 161 -7.94 -9.63 22.57
N THR A 162 -9.09 -9.41 23.21
CA THR A 162 -10.02 -8.35 22.85
C THR A 162 -9.85 -7.20 23.83
N TYR A 163 -9.33 -6.08 23.34
CA TYR A 163 -9.13 -4.87 24.12
C TYR A 163 -10.35 -3.97 24.03
N THR A 164 -10.76 -3.40 25.16
CA THR A 164 -11.66 -2.26 25.21
C THR A 164 -10.85 -1.04 25.63
N LEU A 165 -10.65 -0.12 24.68
CA LEU A 165 -9.88 1.10 24.86
C LEU A 165 -10.79 2.24 25.26
N GLY A 166 -10.25 3.14 26.07
CA GLY A 166 -10.90 4.37 26.49
C GLY A 166 -11.71 4.23 27.78
N ASP A 167 -12.35 5.33 28.15
CA ASP A 167 -13.09 5.40 29.40
C ASP A 167 -14.50 4.83 29.23
N THR A 168 -14.67 3.58 29.69
CA THR A 168 -15.96 2.89 29.73
C THR A 168 -16.81 3.31 30.93
N SER A 169 -16.34 4.24 31.78
CA SER A 169 -17.17 4.77 32.85
C SER A 169 -18.41 5.43 32.26
N LEU A 170 -19.55 5.06 32.83
CA LEU A 170 -20.82 5.60 32.44
C LEU A 170 -20.79 7.14 32.58
N GLY A 171 -21.07 7.83 31.48
CA GLY A 171 -21.22 9.28 31.48
C GLY A 171 -22.49 9.69 32.22
N ILE A 172 -22.73 11.00 32.29
CA ILE A 172 -23.94 11.52 32.92
C ILE A 172 -25.20 10.93 32.27
N ASP A 173 -25.17 10.60 30.99
CA ASP A 173 -26.28 10.06 30.21
C ASP A 173 -26.65 8.60 30.47
N ALA A 174 -25.90 7.92 31.33
CA ALA A 174 -26.37 6.68 31.93
C ALA A 174 -27.42 6.89 33.03
N LEU A 175 -27.66 8.14 33.40
CA LEU A 175 -28.73 8.56 34.29
C LEU A 175 -29.82 9.24 33.44
N PRO A 176 -31.12 8.99 33.71
CA PRO A 176 -32.20 9.58 32.94
C PRO A 176 -32.13 11.10 33.03
N LYS A 177 -32.10 11.77 31.86
CA LYS A 177 -32.15 13.24 31.80
C LYS A 177 -33.48 13.75 32.31
N LEU A 178 -34.56 13.04 31.98
CA LEU A 178 -35.92 13.26 32.44
C LEU A 178 -36.49 11.96 33.00
N ILE A 179 -37.11 12.02 34.17
CA ILE A 179 -37.77 10.87 34.81
C ILE A 179 -39.01 11.35 35.58
N SER A 180 -40.11 10.60 35.53
CA SER A 180 -41.30 10.95 36.32
C SER A 180 -41.02 10.79 37.82
N LYS A 181 -41.66 11.61 38.67
CA LYS A 181 -41.55 11.48 40.14
C LYS A 181 -41.84 10.07 40.62
N GLN A 182 -42.90 9.47 40.07
CA GLN A 182 -43.33 8.12 40.42
C GLN A 182 -42.25 7.09 40.09
N ARG A 183 -41.67 7.16 38.88
CA ARG A 183 -40.63 6.21 38.47
C ARG A 183 -39.33 6.41 39.23
N LEU A 184 -38.90 7.65 39.47
CA LEU A 184 -37.70 7.90 40.28
C LEU A 184 -37.88 7.33 41.70
N GLU A 185 -39.07 7.47 42.29
CA GLU A 185 -39.38 6.89 43.59
C GLU A 185 -39.39 5.35 43.55
N GLU A 186 -40.14 4.75 42.62
CA GLU A 186 -40.35 3.30 42.54
C GLU A 186 -39.10 2.52 42.11
N LYS A 187 -38.35 3.06 41.15
CA LYS A 187 -37.20 2.39 40.54
C LYS A 187 -35.87 2.75 41.18
N VAL A 188 -35.77 3.90 41.86
CA VAL A 188 -34.50 4.38 42.42
C VAL A 188 -34.61 4.63 43.93
N LEU A 189 -35.35 5.65 44.36
CA LEU A 189 -35.28 6.15 45.75
C LEU A 189 -35.76 5.15 46.79
N SER A 190 -36.84 4.39 46.52
CA SER A 190 -37.40 3.39 47.43
C SER A 190 -36.50 2.16 47.65
N LYS A 191 -35.46 2.00 46.83
CA LYS A 191 -34.47 0.91 46.90
C LYS A 191 -33.17 1.31 47.61
N LEU A 192 -33.05 2.58 48.00
CA LEU A 192 -31.83 3.14 48.58
C LEU A 192 -32.01 3.44 50.06
N ASP A 193 -30.90 3.51 50.80
CA ASP A 193 -30.94 4.00 52.17
C ASP A 193 -31.34 5.49 52.20
N ALA A 194 -31.92 5.94 53.32
CA ALA A 194 -32.48 7.28 53.44
C ALA A 194 -31.47 8.41 53.16
N THR A 195 -30.18 8.17 53.37
CA THR A 195 -29.13 9.17 53.13
C THR A 195 -28.80 9.27 51.64
N VAL A 196 -28.61 8.14 50.97
CA VAL A 196 -28.35 8.08 49.53
C VAL A 196 -29.59 8.48 48.72
N ALA A 197 -30.79 8.08 49.13
CA ALA A 197 -32.05 8.51 48.50
C ALA A 197 -32.20 10.04 48.54
N ARG A 198 -31.96 10.66 49.71
CA ARG A 198 -32.02 12.13 49.84
C ARG A 198 -30.95 12.83 49.00
N TYR A 199 -29.76 12.27 48.92
CA TYR A 199 -28.69 12.78 48.07
C TYR A 199 -29.07 12.72 46.58
N THR A 200 -29.62 11.59 46.14
CA THR A 200 -30.02 11.32 44.75
C THR A 200 -31.19 12.20 44.32
N SER A 201 -32.24 12.29 45.16
CA SER A 201 -33.41 13.14 44.92
C SER A 201 -33.04 14.63 44.81
N ALA A 202 -32.07 15.10 45.59
CA ALA A 202 -31.58 16.49 45.55
C ALA A 202 -30.81 16.87 44.26
N ARG A 203 -30.72 15.97 43.28
CA ARG A 203 -30.11 16.22 41.97
C ARG A 203 -31.11 16.18 40.81
N TYR A 204 -32.38 16.00 41.12
CA TYR A 204 -33.50 15.98 40.18
C TYR A 204 -34.54 17.02 40.59
N TYR A 205 -34.92 17.91 39.67
CA TYR A 205 -35.83 19.03 39.96
C TYR A 205 -37.04 19.04 39.03
N PRO A 206 -38.24 19.40 39.52
CA PRO A 206 -39.43 19.52 38.68
C PRO A 206 -39.21 20.44 37.48
N THR A 207 -39.54 19.97 36.28
CA THR A 207 -39.49 20.81 35.08
C THR A 207 -40.48 21.96 35.19
N LYS A 208 -40.21 23.09 34.51
CA LYS A 208 -41.10 24.26 34.52
C LYS A 208 -42.47 23.97 33.87
N ASN A 209 -42.50 23.07 32.89
CA ASN A 209 -43.67 22.81 32.07
C ASN A 209 -44.54 21.66 32.62
N ASN A 210 -43.92 20.70 33.31
CA ASN A 210 -44.61 19.59 33.95
C ASN A 210 -43.98 19.28 35.31
N PRO A 211 -44.59 19.73 36.42
CA PRO A 211 -44.05 19.51 37.76
C PRO A 211 -43.88 18.04 38.14
N ASP A 212 -44.51 17.08 37.44
CA ASP A 212 -44.42 15.65 37.72
C ASP A 212 -43.31 14.92 36.96
N VAL A 213 -42.62 15.65 36.08
CA VAL A 213 -41.37 15.22 35.44
C VAL A 213 -40.21 15.94 36.10
N LEU A 214 -39.19 15.20 36.50
CA LEU A 214 -37.98 15.71 37.10
C LEU A 214 -36.86 15.74 36.06
N GLU A 215 -36.12 16.85 36.01
CA GLU A 215 -34.94 17.04 35.19
C GLU A 215 -33.67 16.94 36.03
N ARG A 216 -32.69 16.23 35.48
CA ARG A 216 -31.36 16.04 36.04
C ARG A 216 -30.59 17.37 36.10
N LEU A 217 -29.91 17.65 37.20
CA LEU A 217 -29.04 18.83 37.33
C LEU A 217 -27.64 18.58 36.77
N ASP A 218 -27.46 18.74 35.46
CA ASP A 218 -26.19 18.47 34.77
C ASP A 218 -25.01 19.24 35.39
N GLY A 219 -25.13 20.54 35.65
CA GLY A 219 -24.05 21.34 36.26
C GLY A 219 -23.59 20.88 37.65
N GLN A 220 -24.37 20.05 38.35
CA GLN A 220 -23.96 19.44 39.62
C GLN A 220 -23.47 18.00 39.44
N ILE A 221 -24.15 17.22 38.59
CA ILE A 221 -23.86 15.80 38.40
C ILE A 221 -22.63 15.58 37.53
N SER A 222 -22.34 16.43 36.54
CA SER A 222 -21.16 16.31 35.68
C SER A 222 -19.82 16.39 36.42
N LYS A 223 -19.81 16.68 37.72
CA LYS A 223 -18.61 16.59 38.58
C LYS A 223 -18.35 15.12 38.92
N GLN A 224 -17.17 14.60 38.60
CA GLN A 224 -16.83 13.17 38.71
C GLN A 224 -17.25 12.49 40.03
N LEU A 225 -16.97 13.11 41.18
CA LEU A 225 -17.35 12.55 42.49
C LEU A 225 -18.88 12.44 42.68
N VAL A 226 -19.63 13.40 42.12
CA VAL A 226 -21.11 13.40 42.17
C VAL A 226 -21.65 12.38 41.19
N LEU A 227 -21.11 12.33 39.96
CA LEU A 227 -21.48 11.34 38.95
C LEU A 227 -21.32 9.92 39.48
N ASN A 228 -20.15 9.56 40.01
CA ASN A 228 -19.89 8.22 40.54
C ASN A 228 -20.89 7.86 41.66
N LYS A 229 -21.19 8.80 42.56
CA LYS A 229 -22.19 8.56 43.62
C LYS A 229 -23.61 8.38 43.10
N MET A 230 -23.96 9.08 42.02
CA MET A 230 -25.27 8.95 41.37
C MET A 230 -25.38 7.62 40.62
N LEU A 231 -24.34 7.22 39.88
CA LEU A 231 -24.28 5.93 39.19
C LEU A 231 -24.38 4.77 40.19
N ASP A 232 -23.58 4.80 41.27
CA ASP A 232 -23.66 3.81 42.35
C ASP A 232 -25.07 3.73 42.95
N ALA A 233 -25.77 4.85 43.07
CA ALA A 233 -27.13 4.88 43.62
C ALA A 233 -28.14 4.25 42.65
N PHE A 234 -28.03 4.52 41.35
CA PHE A 234 -28.91 3.92 40.34
C PHE A 234 -28.62 2.41 40.18
N GLU A 235 -27.35 2.01 40.18
CA GLU A 235 -26.94 0.62 40.14
C GLU A 235 -27.43 -0.16 41.37
N LYS A 236 -27.23 0.37 42.58
CA LYS A 236 -27.74 -0.25 43.83
C LYS A 236 -29.25 -0.38 43.86
N ALA A 237 -29.96 0.53 43.19
CA ALA A 237 -31.40 0.45 43.08
C ALA A 237 -31.89 -0.61 42.07
N GLY A 238 -30.98 -1.17 41.26
CA GLY A 238 -31.31 -2.09 40.18
C GLY A 238 -31.94 -1.39 38.98
N TYR A 239 -31.64 -0.10 38.78
CA TYR A 239 -32.09 0.66 37.61
C TYR A 239 -31.33 0.18 36.37
N THR A 240 -32.05 -0.25 35.34
CA THR A 240 -31.47 -0.93 34.16
C THR A 240 -31.41 -0.02 32.94
N ALA A 241 -30.67 -0.43 31.90
CA ALA A 241 -30.67 0.24 30.60
C ALA A 241 -32.08 0.25 29.96
N ASP A 242 -32.89 -0.78 30.18
CA ASP A 242 -34.29 -0.82 29.71
C ASP A 242 -35.16 0.21 30.44
N ASP A 243 -34.91 0.45 31.73
CA ASP A 243 -35.58 1.52 32.47
C ASP A 243 -35.20 2.91 31.93
N LEU A 244 -33.91 3.11 31.62
CA LEU A 244 -33.41 4.34 30.99
C LEU A 244 -34.03 4.57 29.61
N ALA A 245 -34.08 3.53 28.78
CA ALA A 245 -34.68 3.60 27.44
C ALA A 245 -36.18 3.95 27.53
N PHE A 246 -36.91 3.33 28.44
CA PHE A 246 -38.31 3.65 28.70
C PHE A 246 -38.49 5.10 29.16
N ASP A 247 -37.65 5.57 30.09
CA ASP A 247 -37.72 6.94 30.61
C ASP A 247 -37.35 7.97 29.51
N ASN A 248 -36.39 7.66 28.64
CA ASN A 248 -36.04 8.51 27.50
C ASN A 248 -37.16 8.57 26.45
N GLU A 249 -37.75 7.43 26.09
CA GLU A 249 -38.87 7.34 25.13
C GLU A 249 -40.10 8.08 25.64
N GLN A 250 -40.47 7.86 26.92
CA GLN A 250 -41.63 8.52 27.54
C GLN A 250 -41.50 10.06 27.53
N ASN A 251 -40.27 10.58 27.59
CA ASN A 251 -40.01 12.01 27.68
C ASN A 251 -39.52 12.63 26.37
N GLY A 252 -39.53 11.88 25.25
CA GLY A 252 -39.10 12.37 23.94
C GLY A 252 -37.62 12.79 23.90
N VAL A 253 -36.78 12.18 24.73
CA VAL A 253 -35.34 12.42 24.75
C VAL A 253 -34.69 11.49 23.73
N GLU A 254 -34.35 12.02 22.55
CA GLU A 254 -33.51 11.32 21.59
C GLU A 254 -32.04 11.32 22.06
N GLY A 255 -31.40 10.14 22.11
CA GLY A 255 -29.93 10.03 22.26
C GLY A 255 -29.36 9.87 23.68
N GLY A 256 -30.14 9.49 24.70
CA GLY A 256 -29.62 9.24 26.05
C GLY A 256 -29.01 7.83 26.20
N GLY A 257 -27.70 7.69 26.12
CA GLY A 257 -27.03 6.42 26.46
C GLY A 257 -25.57 6.25 25.99
N SER A 258 -25.07 7.08 25.09
CA SER A 258 -23.68 7.02 24.64
C SER A 258 -22.76 7.87 25.53
N SER A 259 -21.67 7.27 26.02
CA SER A 259 -20.55 8.04 26.57
C SER A 259 -20.04 9.00 25.48
N ASP A 260 -19.97 10.29 25.79
CA ASP A 260 -19.32 11.30 24.93
C ASP A 260 -17.80 11.10 24.87
N LYS A 261 -17.25 10.08 25.53
CA LYS A 261 -15.82 9.76 25.54
C LYS A 261 -15.48 8.73 24.45
N PRO A 262 -14.28 8.85 23.85
CA PRO A 262 -13.80 7.87 22.87
C PRO A 262 -13.66 6.48 23.52
N SER A 263 -14.24 5.47 22.88
CA SER A 263 -14.08 4.07 23.25
C SER A 263 -14.08 3.18 22.01
N PHE A 264 -13.17 2.21 22.01
CA PHE A 264 -12.97 1.29 20.90
C PHE A 264 -12.86 -0.15 21.39
N VAL A 265 -13.43 -1.10 20.67
CA VAL A 265 -13.21 -2.54 20.93
C VAL A 265 -12.40 -3.11 19.78
N ILE A 266 -11.22 -3.66 20.08
CA ILE A 266 -10.26 -4.15 19.09
C ILE A 266 -9.78 -5.56 19.47
N PRO A 267 -10.14 -6.59 18.71
CA PRO A 267 -9.57 -7.93 18.83
C PRO A 267 -8.21 -8.04 18.12
N VAL A 268 -7.26 -8.73 18.74
CA VAL A 268 -5.97 -9.13 18.16
C VAL A 268 -5.76 -10.61 18.39
N GLU A 269 -5.40 -11.34 17.33
CA GLU A 269 -5.04 -12.75 17.39
C GLU A 269 -3.54 -12.94 17.20
N TYR A 270 -2.96 -13.83 18.01
CA TYR A 270 -1.58 -14.30 17.90
C TYR A 270 -1.63 -15.82 17.70
N ARG A 271 -1.22 -16.31 16.53
CA ARG A 271 -1.20 -17.73 16.20
C ARG A 271 0.21 -18.15 15.79
N LEU A 272 0.59 -19.38 16.09
CA LEU A 272 1.73 -20.02 15.43
C LEU A 272 1.23 -20.77 14.20
N ASP A 273 1.93 -20.60 13.09
CA ASP A 273 1.60 -21.27 11.83
C ASP A 273 2.86 -21.50 11.01
N GLN A 274 3.20 -22.76 10.77
CA GLN A 274 4.34 -23.20 9.97
C GLN A 274 5.66 -22.56 10.44
N GLY A 275 5.94 -22.67 11.74
CA GLY A 275 7.18 -22.14 12.32
C GLY A 275 7.29 -20.61 12.22
N SER A 276 6.16 -19.91 12.23
CA SER A 276 6.06 -18.44 12.19
C SER A 276 5.03 -17.93 13.18
N LEU A 277 5.15 -16.68 13.62
CA LEU A 277 4.09 -15.99 14.37
C LEU A 277 3.20 -15.21 13.40
N VAL A 278 1.89 -15.47 13.40
CA VAL A 278 0.90 -14.74 12.61
C VAL A 278 0.05 -13.89 13.54
N VAL A 279 0.01 -12.58 13.26
CA VAL A 279 -0.73 -11.60 14.06
C VAL A 279 -1.83 -11.01 13.20
N THR A 280 -3.09 -11.13 13.65
CA THR A 280 -4.27 -10.72 12.87
C THR A 280 -5.17 -9.77 13.66
N VAL A 281 -5.64 -8.71 13.01
CA VAL A 281 -6.68 -7.80 13.53
C VAL A 281 -7.90 -7.90 12.61
N PRO A 282 -8.99 -8.58 13.01
CA PRO A 282 -10.20 -8.67 12.20
C PRO A 282 -11.02 -7.37 12.31
N LEU A 283 -10.79 -6.43 11.39
CA LEU A 283 -11.39 -5.08 11.43
C LEU A 283 -12.92 -5.05 11.31
N SER A 284 -13.52 -6.11 10.76
CA SER A 284 -14.97 -6.30 10.76
C SER A 284 -15.56 -6.37 12.17
N GLN A 285 -14.75 -6.76 13.16
CA GLN A 285 -15.12 -6.91 14.57
C GLN A 285 -14.71 -5.68 15.42
N VAL A 286 -14.07 -4.68 14.82
CA VAL A 286 -13.71 -3.43 15.49
C VAL A 286 -14.94 -2.54 15.67
N LYS A 287 -15.17 -2.10 16.91
CA LYS A 287 -16.27 -1.20 17.27
C LYS A 287 -15.73 0.17 17.66
N GLU A 288 -16.41 1.22 17.19
CA GLU A 288 -16.10 2.62 17.48
C GLU A 288 -17.28 3.27 18.20
N SER A 289 -17.03 4.14 19.19
CA SER A 289 -18.08 4.85 19.92
C SER A 289 -18.36 6.24 19.35
N GLY A 290 -19.63 6.64 19.40
CA GLY A 290 -20.09 8.02 19.16
C GLY A 290 -19.57 8.62 17.86
N GLN A 291 -18.93 9.77 17.99
CA GLN A 291 -18.38 10.57 16.87
C GLN A 291 -16.90 10.30 16.58
N TYR A 292 -16.26 9.40 17.33
CA TYR A 292 -14.83 9.15 17.21
C TYR A 292 -14.55 8.12 16.11
N ARG A 293 -13.55 8.39 15.27
CA ARG A 293 -13.24 7.57 14.10
C ARG A 293 -11.77 7.19 14.10
N ILE A 294 -11.48 5.89 14.12
CA ILE A 294 -10.13 5.36 14.04
C ILE A 294 -9.53 5.74 12.68
N ARG A 295 -8.39 6.39 12.75
CA ARG A 295 -7.61 6.79 11.59
C ARG A 295 -6.67 5.66 11.18
N ASN A 296 -5.82 5.23 12.11
CA ASN A 296 -4.85 4.17 11.88
C ASN A 296 -4.61 3.32 13.14
N ILE A 297 -4.00 2.16 12.93
CA ILE A 297 -3.51 1.27 13.98
C ILE A 297 -2.04 0.99 13.71
N ASP A 298 -1.18 1.28 14.69
CA ASP A 298 0.19 0.78 14.74
C ASP A 298 0.17 -0.58 15.43
N LEU A 299 0.61 -1.63 14.74
CA LEU A 299 0.57 -3.00 15.25
C LEU A 299 1.96 -3.46 15.67
N LEU A 300 2.09 -3.86 16.95
CA LEU A 300 3.32 -4.42 17.52
C LEU A 300 4.58 -3.59 17.23
N ALA A 301 4.49 -2.27 17.47
CA ALA A 301 5.53 -1.31 17.11
C ALA A 301 6.94 -1.64 17.64
N TYR A 302 7.04 -2.41 18.73
CA TYR A 302 8.30 -2.77 19.38
C TYR A 302 8.57 -4.28 19.43
N PHE A 303 7.90 -5.08 18.60
CA PHE A 303 8.17 -6.52 18.55
C PHE A 303 9.64 -6.78 18.19
N GLY A 304 10.36 -7.47 19.08
CA GLY A 304 11.77 -7.78 18.89
C GLY A 304 12.67 -6.55 18.71
N ALA A 305 12.30 -5.40 19.28
CA ALA A 305 13.09 -4.17 19.19
C ALA A 305 14.48 -4.33 19.83
N ALA A 306 15.49 -3.69 19.25
CA ALA A 306 16.88 -3.78 19.72
C ALA A 306 17.26 -2.58 20.59
N ASP A 307 17.92 -2.85 21.71
CA ASP A 307 18.38 -1.83 22.65
C ASP A 307 19.64 -1.08 22.14
N THR A 308 20.19 -0.22 23.00
CA THR A 308 21.40 0.57 22.70
C THR A 308 22.68 -0.25 22.57
N LYS A 309 22.67 -1.53 22.93
CA LYS A 309 23.80 -2.45 22.78
C LYS A 309 23.68 -3.32 21.52
N GLY A 310 22.52 -3.30 20.86
CA GLY A 310 22.26 -4.07 19.66
C GLY A 310 23.17 -3.65 18.51
N GLU A 311 23.68 -4.65 17.77
CA GLU A 311 24.52 -4.49 16.59
C GLU A 311 23.84 -5.16 15.40
N GLY A 312 23.67 -4.43 14.29
CA GLY A 312 22.94 -4.94 13.13
C GLY A 312 22.18 -3.82 12.43
N TYR A 313 20.99 -4.13 11.92
CA TYR A 313 20.21 -3.17 11.14
C TYR A 313 18.71 -3.51 11.10
N MET A 314 17.91 -2.51 10.76
CA MET A 314 16.55 -2.67 10.28
C MET A 314 16.56 -2.67 8.75
N PHE A 315 15.85 -3.61 8.15
CA PHE A 315 15.62 -3.65 6.72
C PHE A 315 14.28 -2.97 6.40
N VAL A 316 14.32 -2.04 5.44
CA VAL A 316 13.14 -1.35 4.90
C VAL A 316 13.10 -1.48 3.36
N PRO A 317 11.93 -1.73 2.75
CA PRO A 317 11.79 -2.04 1.32
C PRO A 317 11.71 -0.78 0.44
N ASP A 318 12.59 0.20 0.67
CA ASP A 318 12.67 1.46 -0.09
C ASP A 318 13.28 1.23 -1.48
N GLY A 319 12.46 1.24 -2.53
CA GLY A 319 12.89 0.92 -3.89
C GLY A 319 13.43 -0.51 -3.99
N SER A 320 14.71 -0.66 -4.31
CA SER A 320 15.39 -1.96 -4.31
C SER A 320 15.57 -2.52 -2.89
N GLY A 321 15.62 -1.65 -1.87
CA GLY A 321 15.82 -1.99 -0.46
C GLY A 321 16.89 -1.11 0.20
N SER A 322 16.70 -0.83 1.49
CA SER A 322 17.62 -0.04 2.32
C SER A 322 17.80 -0.65 3.71
N LEU A 323 18.97 -0.41 4.30
CA LEU A 323 19.28 -0.75 5.69
C LEU A 323 19.42 0.53 6.52
N ILE A 324 18.89 0.48 7.74
CA ILE A 324 19.12 1.48 8.79
C ILE A 324 19.88 0.76 9.90
N HIS A 325 21.15 1.11 10.10
CA HIS A 325 21.98 0.51 11.13
C HIS A 325 21.44 0.85 12.52
N LEU A 326 21.45 -0.13 13.42
CA LEU A 326 21.02 0.09 14.80
C LEU A 326 21.91 1.13 15.44
N ASN A 327 21.30 2.06 16.19
CA ASN A 327 22.01 3.07 16.96
C ASN A 327 22.97 3.96 16.12
N ASN A 328 22.65 4.21 14.83
CA ASN A 328 23.51 4.97 13.91
C ASN A 328 23.72 6.47 14.28
N GLY A 329 23.06 6.96 15.33
CA GLY A 329 23.24 8.31 15.87
C GLY A 329 22.51 9.42 15.12
N LYS A 330 21.72 9.12 14.08
CA LYS A 330 20.98 10.09 13.25
C LYS A 330 19.68 10.60 13.91
N VAL A 331 19.74 10.91 15.21
CA VAL A 331 18.57 11.26 16.06
C VAL A 331 17.86 12.57 15.69
N LYS A 332 18.43 13.36 14.76
CA LYS A 332 17.86 14.60 14.25
C LYS A 332 17.18 14.44 12.90
N GLU A 333 17.38 13.30 12.24
CA GLU A 333 16.75 12.99 10.97
C GLU A 333 15.32 12.47 11.22
N GLU A 334 14.46 12.66 10.23
CA GLU A 334 13.09 12.13 10.27
C GLU A 334 13.12 10.60 10.29
N GLN A 335 12.14 10.00 10.98
CA GLN A 335 11.93 8.55 10.86
C GLN A 335 11.61 8.17 9.43
N TYR A 336 11.97 6.94 9.09
CA TYR A 336 11.52 6.35 7.86
C TYR A 336 10.02 6.04 7.96
N VAL A 337 9.22 6.54 7.01
CA VAL A 337 7.83 6.16 6.83
C VAL A 337 7.54 6.11 5.33
N GLN A 338 7.16 4.94 4.82
CA GLN A 338 6.69 4.82 3.44
C GLN A 338 5.47 3.93 3.34
N ARG A 339 4.51 4.35 2.51
CA ARG A 339 3.31 3.58 2.21
C ARG A 339 3.65 2.42 1.27
N VAL A 340 3.16 1.23 1.60
CA VAL A 340 3.30 0.04 0.75
C VAL A 340 2.58 0.28 -0.58
N TYR A 341 3.21 -0.15 -1.67
CA TYR A 341 2.81 0.10 -3.06
C TYR A 341 2.76 1.59 -3.45
N GLY A 342 3.50 2.45 -2.74
CA GLY A 342 3.59 3.88 -3.01
C GLY A 342 2.39 4.68 -2.49
N ALA A 343 2.33 5.97 -2.81
CA ALA A 343 1.22 6.84 -2.44
C ALA A 343 -0.09 6.44 -3.16
N ASP A 344 -1.24 6.77 -2.54
CA ASP A 344 -2.52 6.72 -3.24
C ASP A 344 -2.55 7.91 -4.21
N PRO A 345 -2.65 7.69 -5.53
CA PRO A 345 -2.72 8.80 -6.48
C PRO A 345 -4.03 9.60 -6.31
N ASN A 346 -5.05 9.06 -5.64
CA ASN A 346 -6.29 9.78 -5.32
C ASN A 346 -6.09 10.74 -4.14
N ASP A 347 -5.13 11.64 -4.31
CA ASP A 347 -4.74 12.71 -3.40
C ASP A 347 -4.93 14.04 -4.15
N ASN A 348 -5.68 14.97 -3.56
CA ASN A 348 -5.97 16.26 -4.19
C ASN A 348 -4.81 17.26 -4.03
N SER A 349 -3.79 16.90 -3.23
CA SER A 349 -2.62 17.73 -3.00
C SER A 349 -1.87 17.98 -4.30
N LEU A 350 -1.75 19.26 -4.66
CA LEU A 350 -0.99 19.67 -5.82
C LEU A 350 0.51 19.54 -5.56
N SER A 351 0.96 19.57 -4.30
CA SER A 351 2.37 19.55 -3.92
C SER A 351 2.87 18.12 -3.71
N ARG A 352 4.07 17.84 -4.20
CA ARG A 352 4.81 16.65 -3.76
C ARG A 352 6.23 17.11 -3.42
N PRO A 353 6.52 17.36 -2.13
CA PRO A 353 7.78 17.96 -1.71
C PRO A 353 8.97 17.00 -1.84
N GLN A 354 8.71 15.69 -1.91
CA GLN A 354 9.75 14.67 -2.00
C GLN A 354 9.46 13.68 -3.14
N VAL A 355 10.47 13.49 -3.99
CA VAL A 355 10.51 12.37 -4.95
C VAL A 355 11.22 11.22 -4.24
N SER A 356 10.52 10.10 -4.10
CA SER A 356 11.01 8.88 -3.48
C SER A 356 10.72 7.69 -4.38
N GLU A 357 11.52 6.65 -4.27
CA GLU A 357 11.16 5.32 -4.73
C GLU A 357 9.93 4.80 -3.98
N SER A 358 9.24 3.84 -4.56
CA SER A 358 8.06 3.23 -3.95
C SER A 358 8.44 1.96 -3.19
N VAL A 359 7.70 1.68 -2.12
CA VAL A 359 7.77 0.37 -1.46
C VAL A 359 7.03 -0.66 -2.32
N HIS A 360 7.76 -1.52 -3.02
CA HIS A 360 7.16 -2.52 -3.91
C HIS A 360 6.75 -3.81 -3.22
N MET A 361 7.25 -4.05 -2.00
CA MET A 361 7.06 -5.29 -1.26
C MET A 361 6.54 -5.01 0.16
N PRO A 362 5.54 -5.77 0.64
CA PRO A 362 4.94 -5.55 1.95
C PRO A 362 5.75 -6.21 3.08
N VAL A 363 7.06 -5.95 3.13
CA VAL A 363 8.01 -6.69 3.98
C VAL A 363 8.95 -5.78 4.75
N PHE A 364 9.39 -6.19 5.93
CA PHE A 364 10.38 -5.47 6.74
C PHE A 364 11.06 -6.43 7.72
N GLY A 365 12.15 -6.03 8.37
CA GLY A 365 12.81 -6.91 9.33
C GLY A 365 13.87 -6.22 10.18
N LEU A 366 14.36 -6.93 11.18
CA LEU A 366 15.41 -6.44 12.08
C LEU A 366 16.41 -7.56 12.36
N LYS A 367 17.70 -7.24 12.24
CA LYS A 367 18.83 -8.06 12.65
C LYS A 367 19.49 -7.46 13.89
N ASN A 368 19.72 -8.28 14.91
CA ASN A 368 20.50 -7.94 16.09
C ASN A 368 21.47 -9.09 16.44
N GLY A 369 22.76 -8.88 16.22
CA GLY A 369 23.81 -9.89 16.36
C GLY A 369 23.62 -11.05 15.38
N GLU A 370 23.57 -12.27 15.91
CA GLU A 370 23.37 -13.51 15.15
C GLU A 370 21.89 -13.89 14.96
N HIS A 371 20.96 -13.02 15.37
CA HIS A 371 19.53 -13.29 15.31
C HIS A 371 18.82 -12.21 14.50
N ALA A 372 17.78 -12.60 13.77
CA ALA A 372 16.92 -11.66 13.07
C ALA A 372 15.48 -12.16 13.06
N TRP A 373 14.55 -11.22 12.91
CA TRP A 373 13.19 -11.54 12.51
C TRP A 373 12.85 -10.81 11.20
N PHE A 374 11.94 -11.40 10.44
CA PHE A 374 11.48 -10.89 9.15
C PHE A 374 9.95 -10.96 9.09
N ALA A 375 9.32 -9.85 8.71
CA ALA A 375 7.88 -9.72 8.68
C ALA A 375 7.35 -9.54 7.25
N VAL A 376 6.24 -10.19 6.96
CA VAL A 376 5.46 -10.06 5.73
C VAL A 376 4.04 -9.66 6.09
N ILE A 377 3.54 -8.55 5.54
CA ILE A 377 2.14 -8.14 5.68
C ILE A 377 1.31 -8.92 4.66
N GLU A 378 0.58 -9.93 5.13
CA GLU A 378 -0.19 -10.86 4.26
C GLU A 378 -1.57 -10.31 3.90
N LYS A 379 -2.18 -9.49 4.77
CA LYS A 379 -3.48 -8.84 4.55
C LYS A 379 -3.46 -7.39 4.98
N GLY A 380 -4.15 -6.53 4.22
CA GLY A 380 -4.17 -5.08 4.48
C GLY A 380 -2.90 -4.35 4.05
N ASP A 381 -2.06 -4.97 3.23
CA ASP A 381 -0.84 -4.36 2.69
C ASP A 381 -1.14 -3.12 1.81
N GLY A 382 -2.27 -3.06 1.09
CA GLY A 382 -2.66 -1.89 0.29
C GLY A 382 -2.94 -0.62 1.11
N MET A 383 -3.16 -0.77 2.42
CA MET A 383 -3.33 0.34 3.38
C MET A 383 -2.20 0.45 4.40
N ALA A 384 -1.18 -0.40 4.30
CA ALA A 384 -0.06 -0.39 5.21
C ALA A 384 0.96 0.69 4.85
N SER A 385 1.61 1.22 5.86
CA SER A 385 2.89 1.92 5.78
C SER A 385 3.90 1.20 6.66
N ILE A 386 5.16 1.21 6.26
CA ILE A 386 6.27 0.68 7.05
C ILE A 386 6.98 1.87 7.69
N SER A 387 7.09 1.83 9.01
CA SER A 387 7.70 2.86 9.83
C SER A 387 8.94 2.28 10.51
N ALA A 388 10.05 3.02 10.53
CA ALA A 388 11.27 2.60 11.21
C ALA A 388 12.01 3.77 11.85
N ASP A 389 12.53 3.54 13.05
CA ASP A 389 13.28 4.54 13.80
C ASP A 389 14.38 3.92 14.67
N ILE A 390 15.42 4.71 14.90
CA ILE A 390 16.59 4.33 15.69
C ILE A 390 16.40 4.67 17.18
N GLY A 391 17.13 3.96 18.03
CA GLY A 391 17.24 4.30 19.44
C GLY A 391 17.94 5.65 19.64
N GLY A 392 17.51 6.41 20.65
CA GLY A 392 18.14 7.65 21.10
C GLY A 392 17.36 8.94 20.82
N ARG A 393 16.17 8.87 20.20
CA ARG A 393 15.36 10.05 19.88
C ARG A 393 14.23 10.29 20.89
N GLN A 394 13.28 9.35 21.00
CA GLN A 394 12.20 9.39 22.00
C GLN A 394 12.39 8.34 23.09
N ASN A 395 13.00 7.21 22.73
CA ASN A 395 13.32 6.09 23.61
C ASN A 395 14.64 5.43 23.16
N SER A 396 15.09 4.44 23.91
CA SER A 396 16.39 3.77 23.73
C SER A 396 16.34 2.57 22.76
N TYR A 397 15.25 2.37 22.01
CA TYR A 397 15.02 1.16 21.20
C TYR A 397 14.91 1.46 19.70
N ASN A 398 15.61 0.64 18.92
CA ASN A 398 15.51 0.59 17.47
C ASN A 398 14.34 -0.32 17.09
N HIS A 399 13.45 0.14 16.21
CA HIS A 399 12.21 -0.55 15.93
C HIS A 399 11.69 -0.27 14.51
N VAL A 400 11.04 -1.28 13.93
CA VAL A 400 10.41 -1.21 12.60
C VAL A 400 9.10 -1.99 12.63
N TYR A 401 8.04 -1.43 12.04
CA TYR A 401 6.68 -1.98 12.18
C TYR A 401 5.73 -1.50 11.07
N GLY A 402 4.55 -2.12 11.02
CA GLY A 402 3.46 -1.75 10.12
C GLY A 402 2.43 -0.82 10.78
N THR A 403 2.09 0.27 10.10
CA THR A 403 0.97 1.17 10.41
C THR A 403 -0.13 0.98 9.38
N PHE A 404 -1.37 0.80 9.79
CA PHE A 404 -2.49 0.52 8.87
C PHE A 404 -3.51 1.65 8.90
N SER A 405 -3.70 2.33 7.76
CA SER A 405 -4.69 3.41 7.63
C SER A 405 -6.05 2.85 7.25
N LEU A 406 -7.00 2.89 8.18
CA LEU A 406 -8.33 2.29 7.99
C LEU A 406 -9.23 3.15 7.08
N ARG A 407 -8.88 4.41 6.88
CA ARG A 407 -9.69 5.41 6.18
C ARG A 407 -8.84 6.24 5.22
N GLY A 408 -9.51 6.85 4.25
CA GLY A 408 -8.92 7.88 3.39
C GLY A 408 -8.77 9.19 4.12
N GLU A 409 -7.69 9.89 3.86
CA GLU A 409 -7.41 11.22 4.39
C GLU A 409 -7.19 12.18 3.23
N ASP A 410 -7.56 13.44 3.45
CA ASP A 410 -7.38 14.51 2.49
C ASP A 410 -7.38 15.86 3.22
N GLU A 411 -6.92 16.91 2.55
CA GLU A 411 -6.86 18.26 3.12
C GLU A 411 -7.77 19.20 2.34
N LEU A 412 -8.54 20.01 3.06
CA LEU A 412 -9.37 21.06 2.47
C LEU A 412 -8.81 22.42 2.87
N GLU A 413 -8.22 23.13 1.91
CA GLU A 413 -7.80 24.51 2.06
C GLU A 413 -8.99 25.46 1.88
N MET A 414 -9.41 26.12 2.96
CA MET A 414 -10.41 27.18 2.95
C MET A 414 -9.76 28.56 3.01
N TYR A 415 -9.94 29.32 1.93
CA TYR A 415 -9.49 30.71 1.85
C TYR A 415 -10.58 31.64 2.38
N THR A 416 -10.42 32.13 3.61
CA THR A 416 -11.20 33.27 4.11
C THR A 416 -10.50 34.57 3.72
N SER A 417 -11.23 35.69 3.64
CA SER A 417 -10.71 37.00 3.18
C SER A 417 -9.47 37.52 3.93
N GLN A 418 -9.05 36.88 5.03
CA GLN A 418 -7.88 37.26 5.82
C GLN A 418 -6.96 36.09 6.22
N LYS A 419 -7.36 34.82 6.06
CA LYS A 419 -6.56 33.64 6.43
C LYS A 419 -6.91 32.40 5.61
N MET A 420 -5.90 31.60 5.28
CA MET A 420 -6.06 30.21 4.85
C MET A 420 -6.29 29.34 6.10
N GLN A 421 -7.30 28.49 6.07
CA GLN A 421 -7.57 27.46 7.08
C GLN A 421 -7.48 26.10 6.38
N GLU A 422 -6.74 25.15 6.96
CA GLU A 422 -6.66 23.78 6.48
C GLU A 422 -7.54 22.90 7.38
N ILE A 423 -8.45 22.12 6.77
CA ILE A 423 -9.27 21.13 7.47
C ILE A 423 -8.88 19.75 6.95
N GLN A 424 -8.35 18.90 7.82
CA GLN A 424 -8.06 17.51 7.48
C GLN A 424 -9.36 16.69 7.52
N LEU A 425 -9.71 16.09 6.40
CA LEU A 425 -10.89 15.25 6.20
C LEU A 425 -10.52 13.78 6.37
N LEU A 426 -11.48 13.00 6.86
CA LEU A 426 -11.38 11.55 7.00
C LEU A 426 -12.60 10.91 6.35
N SER A 427 -12.43 9.86 5.55
CA SER A 427 -13.56 9.13 4.96
C SER A 427 -14.44 8.51 6.06
N GLU A 428 -15.76 8.55 5.90
CA GLU A 428 -16.68 8.06 6.95
C GLU A 428 -16.54 6.55 7.19
N GLU A 429 -16.65 5.77 6.11
CA GLU A 429 -16.55 4.31 6.13
C GLU A 429 -15.07 3.86 6.28
N PRO A 430 -14.74 3.02 7.28
CA PRO A 430 -13.45 2.37 7.35
C PRO A 430 -13.42 1.10 6.50
N PHE A 431 -12.21 0.68 6.17
CA PHE A 431 -11.99 -0.67 5.68
C PHE A 431 -12.35 -1.71 6.75
N ARG A 432 -12.98 -2.81 6.33
CA ARG A 432 -13.52 -3.87 7.21
C ARG A 432 -12.90 -5.25 6.98
N GLY A 433 -11.99 -5.40 6.02
CA GLY A 433 -11.22 -6.64 5.86
C GLY A 433 -10.14 -6.78 6.92
N ASP A 434 -9.47 -7.93 6.96
CA ASP A 434 -8.47 -8.19 8.00
C ASP A 434 -7.15 -7.46 7.73
N ILE A 435 -6.42 -7.17 8.80
CA ILE A 435 -4.99 -6.87 8.76
C ILE A 435 -4.24 -8.10 9.30
N GLN A 436 -3.16 -8.51 8.63
CA GLN A 436 -2.37 -9.66 9.05
C GLN A 436 -0.88 -9.47 8.77
N VAL A 437 -0.04 -9.77 9.77
CA VAL A 437 1.43 -9.75 9.66
C VAL A 437 2.00 -11.08 10.13
N ARG A 438 2.83 -11.71 9.31
CA ARG A 438 3.57 -12.94 9.62
C ARG A 438 5.02 -12.62 9.93
N TYR A 439 5.51 -13.09 11.08
CA TYR A 439 6.89 -12.95 11.53
C TYR A 439 7.61 -14.29 11.48
N HIS A 440 8.75 -14.30 10.79
CA HIS A 440 9.70 -15.40 10.68
C HIS A 440 10.95 -15.10 11.50
N PHE A 441 11.63 -16.15 11.96
CA PHE A 441 12.83 -16.03 12.79
C PHE A 441 14.02 -16.67 12.10
N LEU A 442 15.13 -15.96 12.06
CA LEU A 442 16.36 -16.30 11.33
C LEU A 442 17.55 -16.26 12.30
N ASN A 443 18.52 -17.15 12.08
CA ASN A 443 19.68 -17.32 12.97
C ASN A 443 20.99 -17.50 12.18
N GLY A 444 22.11 -17.14 12.79
CA GLY A 444 23.46 -17.30 12.24
C GLY A 444 23.62 -16.60 10.89
N LYS A 445 24.18 -17.30 9.89
CA LYS A 445 24.36 -16.76 8.53
C LYS A 445 23.05 -16.35 7.83
N ASP A 446 21.93 -16.98 8.21
CA ASP A 446 20.62 -16.68 7.64
C ASP A 446 19.98 -15.45 8.31
N ALA A 447 20.49 -15.00 9.46
CA ALA A 447 20.16 -13.70 10.05
C ALA A 447 20.83 -12.55 9.29
N SER A 448 20.47 -12.42 8.02
CA SER A 448 20.96 -11.40 7.08
C SER A 448 19.83 -10.95 6.15
N TYR A 449 19.95 -9.79 5.50
CA TYR A 449 18.96 -9.34 4.52
C TYR A 449 18.91 -10.29 3.31
N SER A 450 20.04 -10.93 3.00
CA SER A 450 20.12 -12.01 2.03
C SER A 450 19.29 -13.22 2.47
N GLY A 451 19.35 -13.61 3.76
CA GLY A 451 18.50 -14.67 4.32
C GLY A 451 17.02 -14.32 4.33
N MET A 452 16.68 -13.07 4.67
CA MET A 452 15.31 -12.54 4.57
C MET A 452 14.76 -12.61 3.14
N ALA A 453 15.55 -12.19 2.14
CA ALA A 453 15.15 -12.25 0.73
C ALA A 453 14.94 -13.70 0.26
N ARG A 454 15.84 -14.62 0.62
CA ARG A 454 15.69 -16.06 0.29
C ARG A 454 14.43 -16.65 0.90
N LEU A 455 14.13 -16.32 2.17
CA LEU A 455 12.92 -16.80 2.85
C LEU A 455 11.67 -16.29 2.12
N TYR A 456 11.61 -14.99 1.79
CA TYR A 456 10.47 -14.43 1.09
C TYR A 456 10.30 -15.02 -0.32
N GLN A 457 11.40 -15.18 -1.05
CA GLN A 457 11.39 -15.86 -2.35
C GLN A 457 10.84 -17.28 -2.23
N GLN A 458 11.32 -18.06 -1.25
CA GLN A 458 10.82 -19.43 -1.03
C GLN A 458 9.32 -19.44 -0.72
N GLN A 459 8.86 -18.55 0.15
CA GLN A 459 7.42 -18.41 0.47
C GLN A 459 6.60 -18.14 -0.80
N LEU A 460 7.04 -17.23 -1.66
CA LEU A 460 6.36 -16.91 -2.91
C LEU A 460 6.39 -18.07 -3.92
N VAL A 461 7.44 -18.89 -3.93
CA VAL A 461 7.52 -20.12 -4.75
C VAL A 461 6.53 -21.16 -4.23
N GLU A 462 6.48 -21.39 -2.93
CA GLU A 462 5.54 -22.33 -2.29
C GLU A 462 4.07 -21.93 -2.52
N GLN A 463 3.81 -20.62 -2.57
CA GLN A 463 2.51 -20.03 -2.93
C GLN A 463 2.23 -20.03 -4.44
N ASN A 464 3.13 -20.56 -5.27
CA ASN A 464 3.03 -20.59 -6.74
C ASN A 464 2.91 -19.20 -7.39
N VAL A 465 3.42 -18.17 -6.72
CA VAL A 465 3.53 -16.80 -7.24
C VAL A 465 4.76 -16.69 -8.14
N LEU A 466 5.92 -17.15 -7.67
CA LEU A 466 7.16 -17.18 -8.44
C LEU A 466 7.33 -18.55 -9.12
N LYS A 467 7.60 -18.53 -10.43
CA LYS A 467 7.81 -19.73 -11.24
C LYS A 467 9.19 -19.68 -11.90
N PRO A 468 10.04 -20.71 -11.73
CA PRO A 468 11.37 -20.70 -12.30
C PRO A 468 11.35 -20.41 -13.80
N LEU A 469 12.32 -19.61 -14.26
CA LEU A 469 12.47 -19.34 -15.68
C LEU A 469 12.90 -20.59 -16.43
N GLU A 470 12.40 -20.73 -17.66
CA GLU A 470 12.92 -21.73 -18.60
C GLU A 470 14.41 -21.50 -18.87
N ASP A 471 15.12 -22.59 -19.12
CA ASP A 471 16.55 -22.60 -19.44
C ASP A 471 16.80 -22.09 -20.87
N VAL A 472 16.79 -20.76 -21.00
CA VAL A 472 17.09 -20.03 -22.23
C VAL A 472 18.39 -19.28 -22.03
N SER A 473 19.39 -19.61 -22.84
CA SER A 473 20.79 -19.18 -22.69
C SER A 473 21.08 -17.74 -23.16
N ALA A 474 20.06 -16.91 -23.44
CA ALA A 474 20.27 -15.55 -23.92
C ALA A 474 19.51 -14.56 -23.03
N LEU A 475 20.22 -13.53 -22.56
CA LEU A 475 19.64 -12.41 -21.83
C LEU A 475 18.66 -11.67 -22.76
N PRO A 476 17.47 -11.24 -22.29
CA PRO A 476 16.62 -10.36 -23.09
C PRO A 476 17.26 -8.99 -23.28
N PHE A 477 16.90 -8.31 -24.37
CA PHE A 477 17.18 -6.89 -24.58
C PHE A 477 15.86 -6.14 -24.59
N TYR A 478 15.62 -5.28 -23.61
CA TYR A 478 14.37 -4.52 -23.52
C TYR A 478 14.48 -3.20 -24.26
N VAL A 479 13.44 -2.87 -25.02
CA VAL A 479 13.35 -1.57 -25.70
C VAL A 479 11.94 -1.02 -25.66
N ASP A 480 11.80 0.18 -25.09
CA ASP A 480 10.59 0.97 -25.16
C ASP A 480 10.60 1.77 -26.47
N VAL A 481 9.75 1.41 -27.42
CA VAL A 481 9.60 2.14 -28.68
C VAL A 481 8.40 3.08 -28.58
N LEU A 482 8.64 4.37 -28.74
CA LEU A 482 7.57 5.36 -28.81
C LEU A 482 7.04 5.45 -30.25
N GLY A 483 5.84 4.92 -30.46
CA GLY A 483 5.15 4.87 -31.75
C GLY A 483 4.54 6.21 -32.14
N ALA A 484 3.49 6.64 -31.44
CA ALA A 484 2.88 7.95 -31.65
C ALA A 484 2.53 8.68 -30.34
N VAL A 485 2.47 10.00 -30.44
CA VAL A 485 2.07 10.89 -29.35
C VAL A 485 0.96 11.84 -29.79
N ASP A 486 0.10 12.26 -28.86
CA ASP A 486 -0.82 13.36 -29.11
C ASP A 486 -0.08 14.70 -29.08
N LYS A 487 -0.44 15.60 -30.00
CA LYS A 487 0.16 16.92 -30.14
C LYS A 487 -0.89 17.98 -30.41
N LYS A 488 -0.76 19.11 -29.74
CA LYS A 488 -1.50 20.34 -30.07
C LYS A 488 -0.84 21.00 -31.29
N ALA A 489 -1.59 21.08 -32.39
CA ALA A 489 -1.22 21.78 -33.61
C ALA A 489 -2.13 23.01 -33.80
N SER A 490 -1.78 23.90 -34.72
CA SER A 490 -2.60 25.08 -35.05
C SER A 490 -2.78 25.21 -36.56
N PHE A 491 -4.02 25.44 -36.99
CA PHE A 491 -4.32 25.80 -38.37
C PHE A 491 -4.93 27.20 -38.39
N LEU A 492 -4.25 28.15 -39.05
CA LEU A 492 -4.66 29.58 -39.09
C LEU A 492 -4.96 30.18 -37.70
N GLY A 493 -4.20 29.80 -36.68
CA GLY A 493 -4.37 30.26 -35.29
C GLY A 493 -5.44 29.52 -34.49
N VAL A 494 -6.16 28.56 -35.10
CA VAL A 494 -7.12 27.70 -34.39
C VAL A 494 -6.39 26.44 -33.92
N PRO A 495 -6.29 26.19 -32.60
CA PRO A 495 -5.66 24.99 -32.09
C PRO A 495 -6.52 23.76 -32.34
N TYR A 496 -5.90 22.64 -32.69
CA TYR A 496 -6.53 21.32 -32.79
C TYR A 496 -5.56 20.23 -32.31
N ARG A 497 -6.08 19.08 -31.88
CA ARG A 497 -5.26 17.91 -31.51
C ARG A 497 -5.02 17.03 -32.73
N THR A 498 -3.81 16.53 -32.89
CA THR A 498 -3.40 15.60 -33.94
C THR A 498 -2.40 14.59 -33.39
N THR A 499 -2.25 13.47 -34.09
CA THR A 499 -1.29 12.42 -33.72
C THR A 499 0.02 12.64 -34.47
N LEU A 500 1.15 12.61 -33.75
CA LEU A 500 2.49 12.67 -34.31
C LEU A 500 3.13 11.28 -34.21
N ALA A 501 3.34 10.63 -35.36
CA ALA A 501 4.13 9.40 -35.42
C ALA A 501 5.62 9.71 -35.24
N MET A 502 6.24 8.99 -34.32
CA MET A 502 7.66 9.00 -33.98
C MET A 502 8.37 7.73 -34.44
N THR A 503 7.65 6.61 -34.47
CA THR A 503 8.11 5.33 -35.00
C THR A 503 6.92 4.59 -35.59
N THR A 504 7.05 4.10 -36.82
CA THR A 504 6.07 3.22 -37.47
C THR A 504 6.41 1.75 -37.21
N TYR A 505 5.47 0.83 -37.48
CA TYR A 505 5.73 -0.62 -37.34
C TYR A 505 6.86 -1.10 -38.26
N GLU A 506 6.93 -0.60 -39.49
CA GLU A 506 8.03 -0.90 -40.43
C GLU A 506 9.38 -0.39 -39.90
N GLN A 507 9.42 0.84 -39.38
CA GLN A 507 10.64 1.38 -38.77
C GLN A 507 11.08 0.61 -37.52
N ALA A 508 10.14 0.14 -36.70
CA ALA A 508 10.46 -0.73 -35.57
C ALA A 508 11.00 -2.10 -36.05
N ALA A 509 10.49 -2.64 -37.15
CA ALA A 509 11.02 -3.84 -37.79
C ALA A 509 12.45 -3.63 -38.32
N GLU A 510 12.76 -2.45 -38.85
CA GLU A 510 14.13 -2.06 -39.23
C GLU A 510 15.06 -1.99 -38.02
N MET A 511 14.63 -1.40 -36.90
CA MET A 511 15.39 -1.38 -35.64
C MET A 511 15.69 -2.80 -35.15
N ALA A 512 14.69 -3.67 -35.14
CA ALA A 512 14.85 -5.08 -34.75
C ALA A 512 15.83 -5.81 -35.68
N THR A 513 15.77 -5.56 -36.99
CA THR A 513 16.69 -6.14 -37.97
C THR A 513 18.13 -5.71 -37.70
N LYS A 514 18.38 -4.43 -37.45
CA LYS A 514 19.73 -3.92 -37.17
C LYS A 514 20.26 -4.43 -35.83
N LEU A 515 19.43 -4.54 -34.79
CA LEU A 515 19.79 -5.22 -33.54
C LEU A 515 20.20 -6.68 -33.78
N GLN A 516 19.45 -7.41 -34.59
CA GLN A 516 19.77 -8.79 -34.96
C GLN A 516 21.09 -8.89 -35.74
N GLN A 517 21.34 -7.97 -36.68
CA GLN A 517 22.61 -7.89 -37.42
C GLN A 517 23.80 -7.63 -36.49
N GLU A 518 23.58 -6.86 -35.41
CA GLU A 518 24.54 -6.64 -34.35
C GLU A 518 24.62 -7.81 -33.36
N GLY A 519 23.87 -8.90 -33.53
CA GLY A 519 23.92 -10.08 -32.64
C GLY A 519 22.99 -10.01 -31.42
N VAL A 520 22.07 -9.04 -31.37
CA VAL A 520 21.03 -8.94 -30.34
C VAL A 520 19.75 -9.60 -30.85
N ASN A 521 19.58 -10.89 -30.57
CA ASN A 521 18.45 -11.67 -31.11
C ASN A 521 17.17 -11.54 -30.28
N ARG A 522 17.30 -11.59 -28.94
CA ARG A 522 16.18 -11.73 -27.99
C ARG A 522 15.58 -10.37 -27.58
N VAL A 523 15.06 -9.63 -28.55
CA VAL A 523 14.50 -8.28 -28.34
C VAL A 523 13.09 -8.35 -27.76
N GLN A 524 12.90 -7.82 -26.55
CA GLN A 524 11.60 -7.65 -25.92
C GLN A 524 11.14 -6.20 -26.13
N MET A 525 10.34 -5.98 -27.17
CA MET A 525 9.96 -4.65 -27.63
C MET A 525 8.63 -4.22 -27.02
N ARG A 526 8.66 -3.22 -26.15
CA ARG A 526 7.47 -2.56 -25.63
C ARG A 526 7.08 -1.40 -26.53
N TYR A 527 5.98 -1.54 -27.27
CA TYR A 527 5.55 -0.54 -28.25
C TYR A 527 4.46 0.37 -27.67
N GLN A 528 4.81 1.63 -27.42
CA GLN A 528 3.95 2.63 -26.81
C GLN A 528 3.24 3.48 -27.86
N GLY A 529 1.97 3.84 -27.62
CA GLY A 529 1.21 4.72 -28.51
C GLY A 529 0.89 4.11 -29.87
N TRP A 530 0.43 2.85 -29.88
CA TRP A 530 0.05 2.10 -31.08
C TRP A 530 -1.44 2.24 -31.46
N PHE A 531 -2.28 2.76 -30.55
CA PHE A 531 -3.72 2.87 -30.75
C PHE A 531 -4.31 4.09 -30.05
N GLY A 532 -5.51 4.47 -30.49
CA GLY A 532 -6.40 5.36 -29.73
C GLY A 532 -5.90 6.80 -29.61
N GLY A 533 -5.07 7.28 -30.52
CA GLY A 533 -4.55 8.66 -30.52
C GLY A 533 -3.16 8.81 -29.89
N GLY A 534 -2.32 7.77 -29.94
CA GLY A 534 -0.95 7.79 -29.44
C GLY A 534 -0.82 7.40 -27.97
N PHE A 535 0.28 7.82 -27.33
CA PHE A 535 0.65 7.39 -25.97
C PHE A 535 -0.47 7.64 -24.95
N SER A 536 -1.03 8.85 -24.93
CA SER A 536 -2.24 9.19 -24.15
C SER A 536 -3.49 8.75 -24.92
N HIS A 537 -3.68 7.45 -25.06
CA HIS A 537 -4.80 6.88 -25.82
C HIS A 537 -6.16 7.20 -25.19
N HIS A 538 -7.23 7.12 -25.99
CA HIS A 538 -8.62 7.14 -25.52
C HIS A 538 -8.92 5.93 -24.62
N THR A 539 -10.04 5.95 -23.89
CA THR A 539 -10.41 4.85 -22.98
C THR A 539 -10.29 3.50 -23.70
N PRO A 540 -9.58 2.50 -23.14
CA PRO A 540 -9.23 1.25 -23.83
C PRO A 540 -10.42 0.29 -24.01
N THR A 541 -11.65 0.78 -24.05
CA THR A 541 -12.85 0.02 -24.45
C THR A 541 -12.94 -0.14 -25.97
N GLN A 542 -12.18 0.66 -26.72
CA GLN A 542 -11.96 0.52 -28.16
C GLN A 542 -10.47 0.30 -28.44
N VAL A 543 -10.18 -0.59 -29.38
CA VAL A 543 -8.82 -0.81 -29.91
C VAL A 543 -8.84 -0.41 -31.38
N LYS A 544 -8.56 0.87 -31.64
CA LYS A 544 -8.47 1.44 -32.99
C LYS A 544 -7.00 1.82 -33.24
N LEU A 545 -6.36 1.10 -34.16
CA LEU A 545 -4.99 1.40 -34.58
C LEU A 545 -4.90 2.81 -35.18
N ASP A 546 -3.82 3.51 -34.85
CA ASP A 546 -3.51 4.81 -35.44
C ASP A 546 -2.88 4.58 -36.82
N SER A 547 -3.53 5.06 -37.88
CA SER A 547 -3.07 4.86 -39.26
C SER A 547 -1.69 5.47 -39.53
N GLU A 548 -1.29 6.44 -38.72
CA GLU A 548 -0.04 7.17 -38.77
C GLU A 548 1.15 6.31 -38.36
N VAL A 549 0.94 5.24 -37.58
CA VAL A 549 2.02 4.30 -37.20
C VAL A 549 2.04 3.02 -38.03
N GLY A 550 0.96 2.72 -38.77
CA GLY A 550 0.92 1.63 -39.73
C GLY A 550 -0.38 0.82 -39.73
N SER A 551 -0.37 -0.27 -40.49
CA SER A 551 -1.52 -1.17 -40.65
C SER A 551 -1.50 -2.36 -39.68
N ARG A 552 -2.64 -3.07 -39.57
CA ARG A 552 -2.71 -4.32 -38.80
C ARG A 552 -1.73 -5.38 -39.31
N SER A 553 -1.52 -5.46 -40.63
CA SER A 553 -0.60 -6.44 -41.22
C SER A 553 0.82 -6.15 -40.75
N GLU A 554 1.27 -4.90 -40.86
CA GLU A 554 2.62 -4.49 -40.43
C GLU A 554 2.86 -4.75 -38.93
N LEU A 555 1.84 -4.53 -38.08
CA LEU A 555 1.91 -4.86 -36.66
C LEU A 555 2.09 -6.38 -36.43
N GLN A 556 1.35 -7.21 -37.18
CA GLN A 556 1.46 -8.67 -37.10
C GLN A 556 2.81 -9.15 -37.64
N ASP A 557 3.31 -8.55 -38.72
CA ASP A 557 4.62 -8.86 -39.31
C ASP A 557 5.76 -8.53 -38.34
N LEU A 558 5.70 -7.38 -37.67
CA LEU A 558 6.65 -7.02 -36.60
C LEU A 558 6.60 -8.00 -35.43
N SER A 559 5.39 -8.37 -34.99
CA SER A 559 5.20 -9.35 -33.91
C SER A 559 5.81 -10.70 -34.26
N GLU A 560 5.59 -11.18 -35.48
CA GLU A 560 6.14 -12.46 -35.95
C GLU A 560 7.65 -12.40 -36.15
N GLN A 561 8.19 -11.30 -36.67
CA GLN A 561 9.63 -11.09 -36.82
C GLN A 561 10.36 -11.19 -35.47
N LEU A 562 9.88 -10.48 -34.45
CA LEU A 562 10.48 -10.51 -33.11
C LEU A 562 10.38 -11.91 -32.49
N LYS A 563 9.24 -12.59 -32.67
CA LYS A 563 9.03 -13.96 -32.20
C LYS A 563 10.01 -14.95 -32.84
N GLN A 564 10.26 -14.83 -34.14
CA GLN A 564 11.20 -15.70 -34.86
C GLN A 564 12.66 -15.55 -34.39
N SER A 565 13.03 -14.39 -33.83
CA SER A 565 14.36 -14.17 -33.24
C SER A 565 14.44 -14.48 -31.74
N GLY A 566 13.36 -15.01 -31.14
CA GLY A 566 13.26 -15.35 -29.71
C GLY A 566 12.80 -14.19 -28.81
N GLY A 567 12.51 -13.03 -29.40
CA GLY A 567 11.92 -11.87 -28.75
C GLY A 567 10.38 -11.89 -28.73
N ALA A 568 9.78 -10.76 -28.40
CA ALA A 568 8.33 -10.55 -28.49
C ALA A 568 7.99 -9.05 -28.62
N LEU A 569 6.83 -8.79 -29.23
CA LEU A 569 6.22 -7.47 -29.27
C LEU A 569 5.19 -7.35 -28.14
N PHE A 570 5.33 -6.33 -27.30
CA PHE A 570 4.41 -5.99 -26.22
C PHE A 570 3.75 -4.64 -26.51
N PRO A 571 2.57 -4.62 -27.15
CA PRO A 571 1.77 -3.40 -27.27
C PRO A 571 1.41 -2.89 -25.87
N ASP A 572 1.62 -1.61 -25.62
CA ASP A 572 1.45 -1.01 -24.28
C ASP A 572 0.05 -0.39 -24.09
N VAL A 573 -0.54 -0.58 -22.91
CA VAL A 573 -1.86 -0.01 -22.55
C VAL A 573 -1.89 0.47 -21.09
N ALA A 574 -2.62 1.57 -20.83
CA ALA A 574 -3.01 2.04 -19.50
C ALA A 574 -4.51 1.78 -19.27
N PHE A 575 -4.88 1.31 -18.08
CA PHE A 575 -6.28 1.09 -17.71
C PHE A 575 -6.78 2.03 -16.61
N GLN A 576 -5.89 2.47 -15.72
CA GLN A 576 -6.25 3.22 -14.53
C GLN A 576 -6.13 4.73 -14.73
N ARG A 577 -5.23 5.19 -15.61
CA ARG A 577 -5.13 6.60 -16.02
C ARG A 577 -5.87 6.82 -17.33
N ILE A 578 -6.92 7.64 -17.31
CA ILE A 578 -7.77 7.95 -18.47
C ILE A 578 -7.50 9.37 -18.94
N TYR A 579 -7.02 9.55 -20.18
CA TYR A 579 -6.53 10.82 -20.68
C TYR A 579 -7.58 11.67 -21.43
N HIS A 580 -8.74 11.10 -21.74
CA HIS A 580 -9.79 11.77 -22.50
C HIS A 580 -11.16 11.51 -21.89
N ASP A 581 -11.98 12.56 -21.85
CA ASP A 581 -13.43 12.43 -21.70
C ASP A 581 -14.00 11.98 -23.05
N ASP A 582 -14.55 10.76 -23.10
CA ASP A 582 -15.04 10.15 -24.32
C ASP A 582 -16.35 9.38 -24.07
N TRP A 583 -17.00 8.93 -25.14
CA TRP A 583 -18.34 8.32 -25.04
C TRP A 583 -18.39 7.05 -24.17
N ASN A 584 -17.25 6.42 -23.86
CA ASN A 584 -17.13 5.24 -22.99
C ASN A 584 -16.63 5.54 -21.59
N PHE A 585 -16.34 6.79 -21.27
CA PHE A 585 -15.87 7.21 -19.98
C PHE A 585 -16.51 8.54 -19.62
N ALA A 586 -17.44 8.52 -18.67
CA ALA A 586 -18.05 9.71 -18.13
C ALA A 586 -17.36 10.08 -16.81
N PRO A 587 -16.55 11.15 -16.73
CA PRO A 587 -15.84 11.51 -15.49
C PRO A 587 -16.76 11.60 -14.26
N SER A 588 -18.01 12.04 -14.47
CA SER A 588 -19.01 12.14 -13.41
C SER A 588 -19.39 10.79 -12.76
N SER A 589 -19.39 9.70 -13.52
CA SER A 589 -19.82 8.35 -13.08
C SER A 589 -18.67 7.35 -12.94
N ASP A 590 -17.64 7.47 -13.77
CA ASP A 590 -16.61 6.45 -13.94
C ASP A 590 -15.27 6.81 -13.28
N ALA A 591 -14.97 8.11 -13.14
CA ALA A 591 -13.79 8.52 -12.39
C ALA A 591 -13.96 8.24 -10.89
N ALA A 592 -12.85 7.96 -10.22
CA ALA A 592 -12.76 7.94 -8.78
C ALA A 592 -13.08 9.34 -8.20
N ARG A 593 -13.43 9.38 -6.91
CA ARG A 593 -13.64 10.62 -6.16
C ARG A 593 -12.55 10.81 -5.11
N PHE A 594 -12.02 12.02 -5.01
CA PHE A 594 -11.23 12.45 -3.85
C PHE A 594 -12.08 12.35 -2.57
N VAL A 595 -11.46 12.42 -1.39
CA VAL A 595 -12.22 12.43 -0.12
C VAL A 595 -13.14 13.65 -0.06
N THR A 596 -12.73 14.77 -0.66
CA THR A 596 -13.55 15.99 -0.88
C THR A 596 -14.72 15.80 -1.85
N LYS A 597 -14.90 14.60 -2.42
CA LYS A 597 -15.97 14.19 -3.36
C LYS A 597 -15.85 14.77 -4.77
N GLU A 598 -14.84 15.59 -5.02
CA GLU A 598 -14.52 16.08 -6.35
C GLU A 598 -14.05 14.94 -7.27
N THR A 599 -14.15 15.15 -8.58
CA THR A 599 -13.67 14.19 -9.58
C THR A 599 -12.16 14.09 -9.46
N ALA A 600 -11.61 12.86 -9.38
CA ALA A 600 -10.17 12.63 -9.33
C ALA A 600 -9.50 12.93 -10.69
N GLU A 601 -9.32 14.21 -10.98
CA GLU A 601 -8.61 14.76 -12.15
C GLU A 601 -7.27 15.31 -11.70
N LEU A 602 -6.19 14.78 -12.27
CA LEU A 602 -4.82 15.05 -11.85
C LEU A 602 -3.97 15.51 -13.03
N TYR A 603 -2.84 16.13 -12.73
CA TYR A 603 -1.88 16.58 -13.73
C TYR A 603 -0.52 15.91 -13.52
N PRO A 604 0.30 15.79 -14.57
CA PRO A 604 1.67 15.30 -14.43
C PRO A 604 2.45 16.12 -13.41
N TYR A 605 3.18 15.44 -12.53
CA TYR A 605 4.06 16.11 -11.57
C TYR A 605 5.27 16.72 -12.28
N SER A 606 5.63 17.95 -11.88
CA SER A 606 6.85 18.62 -12.32
C SER A 606 7.86 18.67 -11.17
N PRO A 607 8.99 17.94 -11.26
CA PRO A 607 10.06 18.03 -10.28
C PRO A 607 10.63 19.45 -10.14
N ALA A 608 10.59 20.25 -11.21
CA ALA A 608 11.06 21.63 -11.17
C ALA A 608 10.14 22.57 -10.36
N LEU A 609 8.86 22.23 -10.26
CA LEU A 609 7.87 23.02 -9.52
C LEU A 609 7.55 22.43 -8.13
N ASN A 610 8.03 21.21 -7.84
CA ASN A 610 7.62 20.39 -6.71
C ASN A 610 6.10 20.24 -6.58
N ARG A 611 5.39 20.27 -7.71
CA ARG A 611 3.92 20.18 -7.75
C ARG A 611 3.42 19.68 -9.10
N MET A 612 2.14 19.33 -9.17
CA MET A 612 1.45 19.02 -10.42
C MET A 612 1.45 20.22 -11.37
N ASP A 613 1.82 19.98 -12.63
CA ASP A 613 1.91 21.01 -13.67
C ASP A 613 0.58 21.14 -14.41
N GLN A 614 -0.25 22.05 -13.92
CA GLN A 614 -1.56 22.38 -14.51
C GLN A 614 -1.48 22.99 -15.91
N SER A 615 -0.28 23.27 -16.45
CA SER A 615 -0.11 23.69 -17.85
C SER A 615 -0.06 22.51 -18.83
N LYS A 616 0.20 21.29 -18.34
CA LYS A 616 0.18 20.04 -19.10
C LYS A 616 -1.25 19.48 -19.15
N ASP A 617 -1.51 18.53 -20.03
CA ASP A 617 -2.83 17.90 -20.11
C ASP A 617 -3.10 17.02 -18.86
N SER A 618 -4.33 17.07 -18.35
CA SER A 618 -4.78 16.28 -17.20
C SER A 618 -5.08 14.82 -17.57
N TYR A 619 -5.28 13.99 -16.55
CA TYR A 619 -5.85 12.65 -16.66
C TYR A 619 -6.78 12.38 -15.47
N TYR A 620 -7.77 11.52 -15.69
CA TYR A 620 -8.67 11.02 -14.66
C TYR A 620 -8.16 9.69 -14.10
N LEU A 621 -8.43 9.45 -12.82
CA LEU A 621 -8.31 8.11 -12.23
C LEU A 621 -9.59 7.33 -12.46
N LEU A 622 -9.52 6.17 -13.11
CA LEU A 622 -10.66 5.25 -13.24
C LEU A 622 -11.01 4.69 -11.86
N SER A 623 -12.29 4.73 -11.47
CA SER A 623 -12.76 4.01 -10.29
C SER A 623 -12.46 2.52 -10.45
N ALA A 624 -11.73 1.91 -9.51
CA ALA A 624 -11.35 0.50 -9.60
C ALA A 624 -12.58 -0.43 -9.74
N ALA A 625 -13.76 -0.03 -9.25
CA ALA A 625 -15.00 -0.77 -9.45
C ALA A 625 -15.46 -0.86 -10.92
N LYS A 626 -15.00 0.04 -11.79
CA LYS A 626 -15.30 0.08 -13.22
C LYS A 626 -14.28 -0.70 -14.07
N LEU A 627 -13.10 -0.96 -13.50
CA LEU A 627 -12.00 -1.64 -14.17
C LEU A 627 -12.39 -2.98 -14.82
N PRO A 628 -13.20 -3.86 -14.19
CA PRO A 628 -13.59 -5.12 -14.81
C PRO A 628 -14.34 -4.97 -16.15
N TYR A 629 -15.16 -3.92 -16.29
CA TYR A 629 -15.82 -3.62 -17.55
C TYR A 629 -14.82 -3.20 -18.63
N VAL A 630 -13.93 -2.24 -18.29
CA VAL A 630 -12.95 -1.69 -19.22
C VAL A 630 -11.99 -2.78 -19.72
N VAL A 631 -11.48 -3.63 -18.82
CA VAL A 631 -10.58 -4.74 -19.16
C VAL A 631 -11.28 -5.77 -20.06
N SER A 632 -12.51 -6.16 -19.72
CA SER A 632 -13.30 -7.10 -20.53
C SER A 632 -13.57 -6.58 -21.95
N GLU A 633 -13.90 -5.30 -22.06
CA GLU A 633 -14.11 -4.64 -23.34
C GLU A 633 -12.82 -4.57 -24.17
N PHE A 634 -11.70 -4.17 -23.55
CA PHE A 634 -10.38 -4.16 -24.20
C PHE A 634 -10.02 -5.55 -24.74
N ALA A 635 -9.98 -6.56 -23.86
CA ALA A 635 -9.67 -7.96 -24.14
C ALA A 635 -10.41 -8.47 -25.38
N ARG A 636 -11.73 -8.28 -25.42
CA ARG A 636 -12.58 -8.67 -26.55
C ARG A 636 -12.21 -8.00 -27.88
N LYS A 637 -11.68 -6.76 -27.85
CA LYS A 637 -11.30 -6.03 -29.07
C LYS A 637 -9.86 -6.35 -29.48
N ILE A 638 -8.90 -6.38 -28.54
CA ILE A 638 -7.50 -6.66 -28.83
C ILE A 638 -7.30 -8.10 -29.32
N ASN A 639 -8.10 -9.07 -28.86
CA ASN A 639 -8.06 -10.45 -29.35
C ASN A 639 -8.25 -10.56 -30.88
N LYS A 640 -8.88 -9.56 -31.51
CA LYS A 640 -9.03 -9.51 -32.96
C LYS A 640 -7.73 -9.20 -33.69
N LEU A 641 -6.69 -8.75 -33.02
CA LEU A 641 -5.37 -8.47 -33.60
C LEU A 641 -4.44 -9.70 -33.58
N GLU A 642 -4.82 -10.75 -32.84
CA GLU A 642 -4.09 -12.03 -32.78
C GLU A 642 -2.63 -11.88 -32.31
N LEU A 643 -2.41 -10.97 -31.36
CA LEU A 643 -1.12 -10.75 -30.71
C LEU A 643 -0.97 -11.68 -29.50
N SER A 644 0.26 -12.11 -29.19
CA SER A 644 0.52 -13.11 -28.14
C SER A 644 1.01 -12.52 -26.81
N ALA A 645 1.26 -11.22 -26.75
CA ALA A 645 1.86 -10.55 -25.61
C ALA A 645 1.27 -9.14 -25.43
N LEU A 646 1.38 -8.59 -24.22
CA LEU A 646 0.78 -7.31 -23.84
C LEU A 646 1.61 -6.63 -22.74
N SER A 647 1.82 -5.32 -22.85
CA SER A 647 2.44 -4.51 -21.80
C SER A 647 1.40 -3.70 -21.04
N LEU A 648 1.48 -3.72 -19.71
CA LEU A 648 0.59 -2.98 -18.81
C LEU A 648 1.41 -1.95 -18.03
N ARG A 649 1.21 -0.66 -18.36
CA ARG A 649 2.03 0.42 -17.77
C ARG A 649 1.57 0.91 -16.40
N ASP A 650 0.34 0.61 -15.99
CA ASP A 650 -0.21 1.08 -14.72
C ASP A 650 -0.81 -0.03 -13.85
N LEU A 651 -1.35 -1.10 -14.44
CA LEU A 651 -2.07 -2.13 -13.68
C LEU A 651 -1.20 -2.93 -12.69
N GLY A 652 0.11 -3.01 -12.92
CA GLY A 652 1.04 -3.65 -11.97
C GLY A 652 1.58 -2.73 -10.86
N GLN A 653 1.32 -1.42 -10.94
CA GLN A 653 1.96 -0.41 -10.09
C GLN A 653 0.95 0.47 -9.35
N VAL A 654 -0.10 0.92 -10.03
CA VAL A 654 -1.02 1.93 -9.52
C VAL A 654 -2.15 1.27 -8.73
N LEU A 655 -2.45 1.81 -7.56
CA LEU A 655 -3.63 1.45 -6.78
C LEU A 655 -4.29 2.73 -6.29
N SER A 656 -5.49 3.04 -6.79
CA SER A 656 -6.26 4.23 -6.43
C SER A 656 -7.49 3.89 -5.61
N SER A 657 -7.75 4.65 -4.53
CA SER A 657 -9.03 4.57 -3.81
C SER A 657 -10.15 5.30 -4.58
N ASP A 658 -11.41 5.12 -4.16
CA ASP A 658 -12.58 5.89 -4.65
C ASP A 658 -13.50 6.21 -3.46
N TYR A 659 -13.67 7.49 -3.12
CA TYR A 659 -14.46 7.91 -1.96
C TYR A 659 -15.87 8.40 -2.32
N ARG A 660 -16.42 7.88 -3.41
CA ARG A 660 -17.82 8.14 -3.82
C ARG A 660 -18.81 7.62 -2.77
N ASP A 661 -19.77 8.45 -2.36
CA ASP A 661 -20.73 8.11 -1.29
C ASP A 661 -21.53 6.83 -1.57
N SER A 662 -21.91 6.62 -2.83
CA SER A 662 -22.67 5.44 -3.22
C SER A 662 -21.86 4.15 -3.18
N ARG A 663 -20.52 4.24 -3.17
CA ARG A 663 -19.59 3.10 -3.27
C ARG A 663 -18.17 3.55 -2.94
N VAL A 664 -17.74 3.33 -1.70
CA VAL A 664 -16.34 3.52 -1.30
C VAL A 664 -15.51 2.32 -1.73
N ILE A 665 -14.35 2.56 -2.32
CA ILE A 665 -13.33 1.56 -2.63
C ILE A 665 -12.05 1.96 -1.93
N HIS A 666 -11.65 1.20 -0.91
CA HIS A 666 -10.35 1.35 -0.29
C HIS A 666 -9.26 0.73 -1.18
N ARG A 667 -8.03 1.18 -1.00
CA ARG A 667 -6.87 0.75 -1.77
C ARG A 667 -6.62 -0.77 -1.74
N GLU A 668 -6.89 -1.43 -0.61
CA GLU A 668 -6.83 -2.89 -0.49
C GLU A 668 -7.90 -3.60 -1.34
N THR A 669 -9.13 -3.07 -1.36
CA THR A 669 -10.19 -3.56 -2.25
C THR A 669 -9.82 -3.34 -3.72
N ALA A 670 -9.24 -2.18 -4.05
CA ALA A 670 -8.74 -1.89 -5.39
C ALA A 670 -7.66 -2.91 -5.82
N LYS A 671 -6.70 -3.24 -4.93
CA LYS A 671 -5.68 -4.28 -5.16
C LYS A 671 -6.31 -5.63 -5.53
N ASN A 672 -7.35 -6.05 -4.81
CA ASN A 672 -8.02 -7.33 -5.09
C ASN A 672 -8.73 -7.32 -6.45
N ILE A 673 -9.37 -6.21 -6.84
CA ILE A 673 -9.98 -6.06 -8.18
C ILE A 673 -8.90 -6.10 -9.27
N VAL A 674 -7.78 -5.41 -9.05
CA VAL A 674 -6.62 -5.36 -9.96
C VAL A 674 -6.02 -6.76 -10.14
N LYS A 675 -5.77 -7.51 -9.06
CA LYS A 675 -5.27 -8.89 -9.12
C LYS A 675 -6.18 -9.81 -9.95
N GLU A 676 -7.49 -9.70 -9.78
CA GLU A 676 -8.44 -10.48 -10.60
C GLU A 676 -8.34 -10.10 -12.09
N GLN A 677 -8.22 -8.80 -12.39
CA GLN A 677 -8.11 -8.35 -13.79
C GLN A 677 -6.76 -8.71 -14.42
N LEU A 678 -5.66 -8.67 -13.67
CA LEU A 678 -4.36 -9.21 -14.09
C LEU A 678 -4.45 -10.69 -14.41
N GLY A 679 -5.13 -11.48 -13.57
CA GLY A 679 -5.38 -12.90 -13.83
C GLY A 679 -6.16 -13.17 -15.11
N LYS A 680 -7.20 -12.38 -15.39
CA LYS A 680 -7.96 -12.47 -16.66
C LYS A 680 -7.10 -12.14 -17.86
N LEU A 681 -6.31 -11.05 -17.79
CA LEU A 681 -5.42 -10.66 -18.87
C LEU A 681 -4.32 -11.71 -19.11
N GLN A 682 -3.75 -12.28 -18.05
CA GLN A 682 -2.72 -13.31 -18.13
C GLN A 682 -3.24 -14.62 -18.75
N GLN A 683 -4.51 -14.98 -18.53
CA GLN A 683 -5.14 -16.12 -19.19
C GLN A 683 -5.27 -15.93 -20.70
N GLU A 684 -5.56 -14.70 -21.16
CA GLU A 684 -5.67 -14.38 -22.59
C GLU A 684 -4.31 -14.12 -23.24
N TYR A 685 -3.40 -13.50 -22.50
CA TYR A 685 -2.05 -13.11 -22.92
C TYR A 685 -1.04 -13.69 -21.92
N PRO A 686 -0.58 -14.94 -22.10
CA PRO A 686 0.35 -15.57 -21.18
C PRO A 686 1.67 -14.81 -21.00
N ASN A 687 2.05 -14.03 -22.01
CA ASN A 687 3.25 -13.20 -21.99
C ASN A 687 2.88 -11.74 -21.68
N LEU A 688 2.68 -11.44 -20.39
CA LEU A 688 2.52 -10.07 -19.91
C LEU A 688 3.88 -9.45 -19.59
N MET A 689 3.97 -8.14 -19.83
CA MET A 689 5.04 -7.28 -19.34
C MET A 689 4.42 -6.22 -18.43
N LEU A 690 4.99 -6.04 -17.25
CA LEU A 690 4.52 -5.04 -16.27
C LEU A 690 5.59 -3.99 -16.04
N SER A 691 5.20 -2.73 -15.93
CA SER A 691 6.11 -1.65 -15.55
C SER A 691 6.12 -1.47 -14.03
N SER A 692 7.31 -1.39 -13.42
CA SER A 692 7.51 -1.07 -11.99
C SER A 692 6.59 -1.90 -11.08
N ALA A 693 6.58 -3.22 -11.31
CA ALA A 693 5.58 -4.12 -10.75
C ALA A 693 5.73 -4.28 -9.23
N ASN A 694 4.63 -4.09 -8.52
CA ASN A 694 4.50 -4.39 -7.11
C ASN A 694 4.33 -5.91 -6.88
N ALA A 695 4.64 -6.36 -5.66
CA ALA A 695 4.59 -7.78 -5.28
C ALA A 695 3.23 -8.46 -5.56
N TYR A 696 2.11 -7.73 -5.43
CA TYR A 696 0.78 -8.27 -5.74
C TYR A 696 0.61 -8.72 -7.20
N ALA A 697 1.43 -8.20 -8.12
CA ALA A 697 1.33 -8.41 -9.56
C ALA A 697 2.29 -9.46 -10.10
N TRP A 698 3.27 -9.89 -9.29
CA TRP A 698 4.34 -10.80 -9.70
C TRP A 698 3.85 -12.17 -10.20
N GLY A 699 2.75 -12.69 -9.64
CA GLY A 699 2.18 -13.97 -10.07
C GLY A 699 1.61 -14.00 -11.49
N TYR A 700 1.55 -12.85 -12.17
CA TYR A 700 0.93 -12.68 -13.48
C TYR A 700 1.91 -12.31 -14.60
N THR A 701 3.21 -12.22 -14.30
CA THR A 701 4.23 -11.81 -15.29
C THR A 701 5.53 -12.58 -15.12
N GLN A 702 6.30 -12.69 -16.20
CA GLN A 702 7.72 -13.04 -16.17
C GLN A 702 8.59 -11.92 -16.74
N HIS A 703 7.99 -10.79 -17.15
CA HIS A 703 8.70 -9.63 -17.68
C HIS A 703 8.37 -8.38 -16.84
N ILE A 704 9.40 -7.76 -16.26
CA ILE A 704 9.28 -6.49 -15.55
C ILE A 704 10.22 -5.45 -16.17
N VAL A 705 9.67 -4.32 -16.59
CA VAL A 705 10.47 -3.16 -17.01
C VAL A 705 10.37 -2.07 -15.95
N ASN A 706 11.38 -1.19 -15.87
CA ASN A 706 11.44 -0.15 -14.84
C ASN A 706 11.36 -0.72 -13.41
N ALA A 707 12.03 -1.85 -13.15
CA ALA A 707 12.28 -2.34 -11.80
C ALA A 707 13.13 -1.30 -11.02
N PRO A 708 12.94 -1.16 -9.70
CA PRO A 708 13.68 -0.18 -8.91
C PRO A 708 15.17 -0.54 -8.86
N SER A 709 16.05 0.31 -9.38
CA SER A 709 17.50 0.02 -9.40
C SER A 709 18.28 0.63 -8.25
N GLY A 710 17.60 1.12 -7.21
CA GLY A 710 18.19 1.76 -6.03
C GLY A 710 17.12 2.21 -5.04
N SER A 711 17.50 3.05 -4.08
CA SER A 711 16.61 3.55 -3.03
C SER A 711 16.41 5.07 -3.07
N SER A 712 15.51 5.59 -2.23
CA SER A 712 15.28 7.02 -2.09
C SER A 712 16.42 7.76 -1.39
N ARG A 713 17.35 7.04 -0.76
CA ARG A 713 18.48 7.60 0.03
C ARG A 713 18.01 8.55 1.13
N PHE A 714 16.97 8.18 1.87
CA PHE A 714 16.53 8.94 3.04
C PHE A 714 17.70 9.16 3.99
N ASN A 715 17.77 10.34 4.63
CA ASN A 715 18.90 10.68 5.51
C ASN A 715 19.14 9.64 6.61
N ILE A 716 18.08 9.03 7.15
CA ILE A 716 18.16 7.99 8.18
C ILE A 716 18.75 6.66 7.68
N THR A 717 18.64 6.35 6.38
CA THR A 717 19.17 5.12 5.77
C THR A 717 20.69 5.16 5.62
N ASP A 718 21.35 4.02 5.78
CA ASP A 718 22.81 3.89 5.79
C ASP A 718 23.34 3.16 4.55
N GLU A 719 22.60 2.16 4.06
CA GLU A 719 23.04 1.32 2.96
C GLU A 719 21.88 0.95 2.03
N GLU A 720 22.12 1.00 0.71
CA GLU A 720 21.23 0.50 -0.32
C GLU A 720 21.58 -0.97 -0.65
N VAL A 721 20.56 -1.82 -0.76
CA VAL A 721 20.69 -3.26 -1.05
C VAL A 721 19.71 -3.68 -2.16
N PRO A 722 20.04 -4.70 -2.98
CA PRO A 722 19.21 -5.15 -4.10
C PRO A 722 18.17 -6.20 -3.65
N PHE A 723 17.42 -5.93 -2.58
CA PHE A 723 16.48 -6.90 -2.01
C PHE A 723 15.38 -7.29 -3.00
N TYR A 724 14.83 -6.31 -3.75
CA TYR A 724 13.84 -6.55 -4.79
C TYR A 724 14.35 -7.58 -5.82
N GLU A 725 15.56 -7.36 -6.32
CA GLU A 725 16.21 -8.23 -7.31
C GLU A 725 16.52 -9.60 -6.73
N MET A 726 17.03 -9.67 -5.50
CA MET A 726 17.30 -10.94 -4.82
C MET A 726 16.05 -11.81 -4.71
N VAL A 727 14.87 -11.22 -4.55
CA VAL A 727 13.60 -11.94 -4.45
C VAL A 727 13.13 -12.45 -5.82
N ILE A 728 13.25 -11.67 -6.90
CA ILE A 728 12.67 -12.04 -8.21
C ILE A 728 13.65 -12.75 -9.15
N HIS A 729 14.95 -12.59 -8.96
CA HIS A 729 15.96 -13.11 -9.88
C HIS A 729 15.95 -14.64 -9.93
N GLY A 730 16.02 -15.20 -11.14
CA GLY A 730 15.81 -16.62 -11.41
C GLY A 730 14.35 -17.01 -11.76
N TYR A 731 13.40 -16.12 -11.50
CA TYR A 731 11.96 -16.36 -11.71
C TYR A 731 11.32 -15.38 -12.70
N MET A 732 11.96 -14.23 -12.93
CA MET A 732 11.51 -13.20 -13.86
C MET A 732 12.68 -12.63 -14.65
N ASP A 733 12.45 -12.29 -15.91
CA ASP A 733 13.32 -11.42 -16.68
C ASP A 733 12.95 -9.97 -16.36
N TYR A 734 13.92 -9.14 -16.00
CA TYR A 734 13.64 -7.74 -15.65
C TYR A 734 14.73 -6.78 -16.08
N ALA A 735 14.35 -5.51 -16.19
CA ALA A 735 15.26 -4.41 -16.43
C ALA A 735 14.91 -3.19 -15.58
N ALA A 736 15.94 -2.41 -15.25
CA ALA A 736 15.82 -1.10 -14.62
C ALA A 736 15.27 -0.05 -15.61
N SER A 737 15.16 1.20 -15.17
CA SER A 737 14.77 2.31 -16.07
C SER A 737 15.68 2.43 -17.30
N ALA A 738 15.14 2.93 -18.41
CA ALA A 738 15.88 3.06 -19.67
C ALA A 738 17.18 3.88 -19.51
N MET A 739 18.31 3.28 -19.88
CA MET A 739 19.65 3.81 -19.60
C MET A 739 19.88 5.19 -20.25
N ASN A 740 19.39 5.36 -21.48
CA ASN A 740 19.56 6.59 -22.25
C ASN A 740 18.65 7.75 -21.82
N THR A 741 17.62 7.53 -21.01
CA THR A 741 16.77 8.61 -20.46
C THR A 741 16.85 8.71 -18.94
N SER A 742 17.66 7.86 -18.31
CA SER A 742 17.98 7.92 -16.88
C SER A 742 18.78 9.17 -16.50
N GLY A 743 18.81 9.48 -15.20
CA GLY A 743 19.60 10.61 -14.68
C GLY A 743 21.12 10.41 -14.77
N ASP A 744 21.59 9.19 -15.02
CA ASP A 744 23.01 8.84 -15.14
C ASP A 744 23.25 8.07 -16.46
N GLN A 745 23.71 8.78 -17.48
CA GLN A 745 23.93 8.22 -18.83
C GLN A 745 25.33 7.59 -19.00
N ASP A 746 26.10 7.38 -17.93
CA ASP A 746 27.36 6.64 -18.02
C ASP A 746 27.07 5.15 -18.23
N LEU A 747 27.18 4.71 -19.49
CA LEU A 747 26.92 3.33 -19.88
C LEU A 747 27.83 2.31 -19.20
N ARG A 748 29.05 2.68 -18.78
CA ARG A 748 29.91 1.75 -18.05
C ARG A 748 29.35 1.52 -16.66
N LYS A 749 28.95 2.57 -15.97
CA LYS A 749 28.33 2.46 -14.65
C LYS A 749 26.98 1.74 -14.71
N GLN A 750 26.17 1.99 -15.73
CA GLN A 750 24.92 1.28 -15.99
C GLN A 750 25.15 -0.22 -16.20
N LEU A 751 26.17 -0.61 -16.97
CA LEU A 751 26.57 -2.02 -17.13
C LEU A 751 26.93 -2.64 -15.78
N LEU A 752 27.82 -2.02 -14.99
CA LEU A 752 28.21 -2.54 -13.67
C LEU A 752 26.99 -2.72 -12.77
N ARG A 753 26.04 -1.77 -12.82
CA ARG A 753 24.78 -1.87 -12.08
C ARG A 753 23.91 -3.01 -12.56
N SER A 754 23.80 -3.23 -13.88
CA SER A 754 23.12 -4.42 -14.41
C SER A 754 23.76 -5.73 -13.93
N LEU A 755 25.09 -5.78 -13.83
CA LEU A 755 25.81 -6.95 -13.32
C LEU A 755 25.57 -7.20 -11.82
N GLU A 756 25.58 -6.15 -10.99
CA GLU A 756 25.23 -6.25 -9.56
C GLU A 756 23.78 -6.71 -9.35
N LEU A 757 22.87 -6.13 -10.12
CA LEU A 757 21.43 -6.38 -9.98
C LEU A 757 20.96 -7.64 -10.70
N GLY A 758 21.78 -8.28 -11.54
CA GLY A 758 21.35 -9.38 -12.42
C GLY A 758 20.35 -8.96 -13.51
N SER A 759 20.23 -7.67 -13.80
CA SER A 759 19.19 -7.13 -14.67
C SER A 759 19.62 -7.05 -16.15
N ALA A 760 18.64 -7.17 -17.04
CA ALA A 760 18.83 -6.96 -18.47
C ALA A 760 18.92 -5.46 -18.83
N PRO A 761 19.60 -5.10 -19.93
CA PRO A 761 19.62 -3.71 -20.39
C PRO A 761 18.26 -3.28 -20.96
N GLN A 762 17.90 -2.02 -20.73
CA GLN A 762 16.72 -1.37 -21.29
C GLN A 762 17.08 -0.01 -21.89
N PHE A 763 16.51 0.28 -23.06
CA PHE A 763 16.60 1.58 -23.74
C PHE A 763 15.22 2.09 -24.16
N GLN A 764 15.10 3.40 -24.40
CA GLN A 764 13.90 4.03 -24.94
C GLN A 764 14.20 4.71 -26.28
N TRP A 765 13.49 4.35 -27.34
CA TRP A 765 13.81 4.77 -28.70
C TRP A 765 12.64 5.40 -29.48
N THR A 766 13.01 6.29 -30.39
CA THR A 766 12.23 6.86 -31.47
C THR A 766 13.01 6.75 -32.78
N TYR A 767 12.34 6.48 -33.89
CA TYR A 767 12.98 6.52 -35.22
C TYR A 767 13.18 7.96 -35.67
N GLU A 768 12.15 8.78 -35.50
CA GLU A 768 12.21 10.20 -35.78
C GLU A 768 13.01 10.94 -34.70
N PRO A 769 13.69 12.05 -35.05
CA PRO A 769 14.48 12.81 -34.09
C PRO A 769 13.64 13.30 -32.91
N SER A 770 14.13 13.06 -31.69
CA SER A 770 13.47 13.47 -30.43
C SER A 770 13.13 14.97 -30.38
N SER A 771 13.84 15.81 -31.15
CA SER A 771 13.54 17.23 -31.33
C SER A 771 12.10 17.54 -31.76
N LYS A 772 11.38 16.60 -32.40
CA LYS A 772 9.96 16.74 -32.77
C LYS A 772 9.01 16.73 -31.56
N LEU A 773 9.47 16.19 -30.42
CA LEU A 773 8.74 16.12 -29.14
C LEU A 773 8.88 17.39 -28.30
N LYS A 774 9.73 18.33 -28.71
CA LYS A 774 9.84 19.64 -28.04
C LYS A 774 8.48 20.32 -27.99
N LEU A 775 8.18 20.93 -26.84
CA LEU A 775 6.92 21.64 -26.60
C LEU A 775 5.68 20.73 -26.67
N THR A 776 5.85 19.44 -26.39
CA THR A 776 4.75 18.49 -26.18
C THR A 776 4.74 18.03 -24.71
N ASN A 777 3.81 17.15 -24.33
CA ASN A 777 3.83 16.51 -23.01
C ASN A 777 4.94 15.44 -22.88
N TYR A 778 5.68 15.19 -23.96
CA TYR A 778 6.64 14.10 -24.10
C TYR A 778 8.08 14.61 -24.30
N ASP A 779 8.36 15.84 -23.88
CA ASP A 779 9.68 16.46 -23.97
C ASP A 779 10.73 15.82 -23.05
N SER A 780 10.31 14.97 -22.10
CA SER A 780 11.19 14.09 -21.31
C SER A 780 11.86 12.97 -22.12
N ALA A 781 11.33 12.61 -23.30
CA ALA A 781 11.96 11.69 -24.24
C ALA A 781 13.01 12.42 -25.09
N TYR A 782 13.99 13.07 -24.44
CA TYR A 782 14.94 13.97 -25.11
C TYR A 782 16.11 13.24 -25.80
N ALA A 783 16.48 12.06 -25.30
CA ALA A 783 17.64 11.29 -25.77
C ALA A 783 17.24 9.96 -26.42
N THR A 784 16.14 9.93 -27.19
CA THR A 784 15.56 8.69 -27.72
C THR A 784 15.86 8.41 -29.19
N ASP A 785 16.53 9.28 -29.93
CA ASP A 785 16.83 9.02 -31.34
C ASP A 785 17.74 7.78 -31.47
N TYR A 786 17.15 6.69 -31.98
CA TYR A 786 17.72 5.35 -32.03
C TYR A 786 19.09 5.30 -32.70
N ALA A 787 19.28 6.10 -33.76
CA ALA A 787 20.49 6.05 -34.57
C ALA A 787 21.75 6.42 -33.78
N TYR A 788 21.62 7.17 -32.68
CA TYR A 788 22.75 7.52 -31.82
C TYR A 788 23.11 6.43 -30.79
N TRP A 789 22.18 5.53 -30.47
CA TRP A 789 22.33 4.62 -29.33
C TRP A 789 22.54 3.17 -29.73
N VAL A 790 22.11 2.75 -30.92
CA VAL A 790 22.06 1.31 -31.27
C VAL A 790 23.39 0.59 -31.15
N ASP A 791 24.48 1.19 -31.63
CA ASP A 791 25.78 0.53 -31.64
C ASP A 791 26.35 0.40 -30.21
N GLU A 792 26.20 1.43 -29.37
CA GLU A 792 26.60 1.40 -27.96
C GLU A 792 25.73 0.44 -27.13
N ALA A 793 24.41 0.43 -27.37
CA ALA A 793 23.47 -0.46 -26.72
C ALA A 793 23.76 -1.94 -27.06
N ALA A 794 24.07 -2.23 -28.32
CA ALA A 794 24.46 -3.57 -28.74
C ALA A 794 25.80 -4.02 -28.15
N ALA A 795 26.77 -3.12 -28.03
CA ALA A 795 28.05 -3.41 -27.37
C ALA A 795 27.86 -3.72 -25.87
N LEU A 796 27.11 -2.88 -25.15
CA LEU A 796 26.77 -3.08 -23.75
C LEU A 796 26.03 -4.41 -23.54
N TYR A 797 25.03 -4.69 -24.39
CA TYR A 797 24.28 -5.94 -24.32
C TYR A 797 25.17 -7.17 -24.48
N LYS A 798 26.11 -7.16 -25.43
CA LYS A 798 27.02 -8.30 -25.64
C LYS A 798 27.84 -8.61 -24.39
N GLU A 799 28.38 -7.58 -23.74
CA GLU A 799 29.16 -7.73 -22.52
C GLU A 799 28.28 -8.22 -21.36
N ALA A 800 27.11 -7.62 -21.16
CA ALA A 800 26.15 -8.07 -20.15
C ALA A 800 25.71 -9.52 -20.39
N ASN A 801 25.45 -9.90 -21.64
CA ASN A 801 25.01 -11.25 -22.02
C ASN A 801 26.14 -12.28 -21.87
N GLU A 802 27.41 -11.92 -22.07
CA GLU A 802 28.53 -12.82 -21.79
C GLU A 802 28.58 -13.22 -20.31
N VAL A 803 28.27 -12.28 -19.42
CA VAL A 803 28.33 -12.48 -17.97
C VAL A 803 27.05 -13.08 -17.40
N LEU A 804 25.87 -12.55 -17.76
CA LEU A 804 24.62 -12.85 -17.07
C LEU A 804 23.82 -13.99 -17.69
N SER A 805 24.08 -14.36 -18.95
CA SER A 805 23.19 -15.29 -19.67
C SER A 805 23.05 -16.66 -19.01
N HIS A 806 24.13 -17.18 -18.41
CA HIS A 806 24.14 -18.46 -17.67
C HIS A 806 23.72 -18.33 -16.19
N LEU A 807 23.50 -17.10 -15.72
CA LEU A 807 23.05 -16.76 -14.36
C LEU A 807 21.57 -16.35 -14.32
N ARG A 808 20.95 -16.15 -15.49
CA ARG A 808 19.57 -15.67 -15.66
C ARG A 808 18.54 -16.46 -14.85
N ASN A 809 18.62 -17.78 -14.85
CA ASN A 809 17.69 -18.68 -14.13
C ASN A 809 18.23 -19.14 -12.77
N GLN A 810 19.39 -18.66 -12.34
CA GLN A 810 19.97 -19.00 -11.05
C GLN A 810 19.60 -17.93 -10.03
N PRO A 811 18.91 -18.24 -8.92
CA PRO A 811 18.64 -17.25 -7.90
C PRO A 811 19.90 -16.60 -7.32
N ILE A 812 19.82 -15.30 -7.02
CA ILE A 812 20.83 -14.59 -6.22
C ILE A 812 20.65 -15.06 -4.77
N THR A 813 21.65 -15.76 -4.25
CA THR A 813 21.61 -16.28 -2.89
C THR A 813 22.21 -15.32 -1.88
N GLU A 814 23.18 -14.50 -2.26
CA GLU A 814 23.85 -13.58 -1.35
C GLU A 814 24.29 -12.32 -2.08
N HIS A 815 24.17 -11.19 -1.39
CA HIS A 815 24.76 -9.92 -1.78
C HIS A 815 25.52 -9.37 -0.57
N GLU A 816 26.72 -8.85 -0.80
CA GLU A 816 27.61 -8.33 0.24
C GLU A 816 28.32 -7.06 -0.25
N ARG A 817 28.30 -6.01 0.55
CA ARG A 817 29.21 -4.87 0.37
C ARG A 817 30.52 -5.17 1.08
N VAL A 818 31.49 -5.67 0.31
CA VAL A 818 32.80 -6.11 0.84
C VAL A 818 33.58 -4.92 1.40
N GLN A 819 33.47 -3.77 0.74
CA GLN A 819 33.98 -2.47 1.18
C GLN A 819 33.23 -1.35 0.43
N ASP A 820 33.46 -0.09 0.80
CA ASP A 820 32.86 1.04 0.09
C ASP A 820 33.16 0.99 -1.41
N GLY A 821 32.10 1.03 -2.21
CA GLY A 821 32.18 0.96 -3.67
C GLY A 821 32.52 -0.42 -4.26
N VAL A 822 32.63 -1.48 -3.47
CA VAL A 822 32.89 -2.85 -3.96
C VAL A 822 31.86 -3.82 -3.42
N VAL A 823 31.17 -4.52 -4.32
CA VAL A 823 30.08 -5.45 -3.98
C VAL A 823 30.33 -6.83 -4.56
N ARG A 824 29.86 -7.85 -3.86
CA ARG A 824 29.89 -9.25 -4.30
C ARG A 824 28.47 -9.79 -4.38
N VAL A 825 28.15 -10.45 -5.49
CA VAL A 825 26.89 -11.17 -5.71
C VAL A 825 27.20 -12.65 -5.85
N THR A 826 26.49 -13.52 -5.13
CA THR A 826 26.65 -14.98 -5.19
C THR A 826 25.34 -15.63 -5.64
N TYR A 827 25.43 -16.46 -6.66
CA TYR A 827 24.30 -17.20 -7.24
C TYR A 827 24.21 -18.63 -6.69
N SER A 828 23.03 -19.23 -6.77
CA SER A 828 22.76 -20.60 -6.28
C SER A 828 23.67 -21.69 -6.86
N GLY A 829 24.23 -21.50 -8.06
CA GLY A 829 25.23 -22.40 -8.66
C GLY A 829 26.65 -22.22 -8.14
N GLY A 830 26.89 -21.29 -7.22
CA GLY A 830 28.21 -20.95 -6.66
C GLY A 830 29.01 -19.95 -7.49
N ALA A 831 28.48 -19.48 -8.62
CA ALA A 831 29.07 -18.40 -9.39
C ALA A 831 29.02 -17.09 -8.60
N THR A 832 30.07 -16.29 -8.71
CA THR A 832 30.18 -14.99 -8.05
C THR A 832 30.54 -13.88 -9.03
N ILE A 833 29.98 -12.70 -8.82
CA ILE A 833 30.36 -11.47 -9.52
C ILE A 833 30.87 -10.48 -8.48
N LEU A 834 32.10 -10.02 -8.65
CA LEU A 834 32.71 -8.95 -7.85
C LEU A 834 32.72 -7.68 -8.70
N VAL A 835 32.03 -6.63 -8.26
CA VAL A 835 31.89 -5.36 -8.99
C VAL A 835 32.61 -4.25 -8.22
N ASN A 836 33.48 -3.51 -8.91
CA ASN A 836 34.21 -2.37 -8.37
C ASN A 836 33.73 -1.07 -9.02
N TYR A 837 32.99 -0.26 -8.26
CA TYR A 837 32.55 1.07 -8.66
C TYR A 837 33.59 2.17 -8.42
N THR A 838 34.70 1.86 -7.76
CA THR A 838 35.76 2.84 -7.49
C THR A 838 36.65 3.07 -8.71
N ALA A 839 37.38 4.18 -8.74
CA ALA A 839 38.28 4.51 -9.85
C ALA A 839 39.59 3.69 -9.83
N ASP A 840 39.96 3.16 -8.67
CA ASP A 840 41.22 2.45 -8.46
C ASP A 840 41.01 0.93 -8.45
N PRO A 841 42.01 0.13 -8.86
CA PRO A 841 41.90 -1.31 -8.79
C PRO A 841 41.86 -1.80 -7.33
N VAL A 842 41.05 -2.82 -7.08
CA VAL A 842 40.89 -3.44 -5.75
C VAL A 842 41.27 -4.91 -5.79
N THR A 843 41.83 -5.44 -4.70
CA THR A 843 42.16 -6.87 -4.59
C THR A 843 41.43 -7.49 -3.41
N ILE A 844 40.51 -8.41 -3.69
CA ILE A 844 39.70 -9.12 -2.69
C ILE A 844 39.97 -10.61 -2.83
N ASN A 845 40.36 -11.29 -1.75
CA ASN A 845 40.64 -12.74 -1.74
C ASN A 845 41.61 -13.22 -2.85
N GLY A 846 42.55 -12.37 -3.28
CA GLY A 846 43.53 -12.67 -4.33
C GLY A 846 43.08 -12.36 -5.76
N ILE A 847 41.86 -11.85 -5.96
CA ILE A 847 41.31 -11.44 -7.25
C ILE A 847 41.47 -9.92 -7.38
N THR A 848 42.16 -9.47 -8.42
CA THR A 848 42.30 -8.04 -8.72
C THR A 848 41.23 -7.63 -9.74
N VAL A 849 40.42 -6.64 -9.39
CA VAL A 849 39.40 -6.03 -10.26
C VAL A 849 39.87 -4.62 -10.60
N GLY A 850 39.81 -4.23 -11.87
CA GLY A 850 40.13 -2.88 -12.32
C GLY A 850 39.19 -1.82 -11.72
N GLY A 851 39.53 -0.55 -11.87
CA GLY A 851 38.60 0.55 -11.55
C GLY A 851 37.44 0.59 -12.54
N ALA A 852 36.21 0.82 -12.06
CA ALA A 852 34.98 0.71 -12.84
C ALA A 852 34.91 -0.61 -13.64
N ASP A 853 35.21 -1.73 -12.96
CA ASP A 853 35.34 -3.05 -13.58
C ASP A 853 34.73 -4.15 -12.73
N TYR A 854 34.68 -5.37 -13.27
CA TYR A 854 34.15 -6.53 -12.57
C TYR A 854 35.02 -7.77 -12.80
N ALA A 855 34.87 -8.76 -11.93
CA ALA A 855 35.41 -10.11 -12.11
C ALA A 855 34.33 -11.15 -11.84
N VAL A 856 34.43 -12.28 -12.53
CA VAL A 856 33.48 -13.40 -12.43
C VAL A 856 34.24 -14.66 -12.05
N GLU A 857 33.73 -15.41 -11.07
CA GLU A 857 34.30 -16.70 -10.65
C GLU A 857 33.22 -17.79 -10.58
N GLY A 858 33.64 -19.06 -10.47
CA GLY A 858 32.73 -20.19 -10.25
C GLY A 858 31.85 -20.56 -11.45
N VAL A 859 32.07 -19.94 -12.62
CA VAL A 859 31.33 -20.23 -13.85
C VAL A 859 31.95 -21.45 -14.54
N ASN A 860 31.23 -22.58 -14.51
CA ASN A 860 31.52 -23.67 -15.44
C ASN A 860 31.08 -23.23 -16.84
N ARG A 861 32.03 -22.73 -17.64
CA ARG A 861 31.83 -22.33 -19.04
C ARG A 861 31.56 -23.52 -19.94
#